data_AF-A0A8S3V318-F1
#
_entry.id   AF-A0A8S3V318-F1
#
_cell.length_a   1.000
_cell.length_b   1.000
_cell.length_c   1.000
_cell.angle_alpha   90.00
_cell.angle_beta   90.00
_cell.angle_gamma   90.00
#
_symmetry.space_group_name_H-M   'P 1'
#
loop_
_entity.id
_entity.type
_entity.pdbx_description
1 polymer ?
#
loop_
_entity_poly.entity_id
_entity_poly.type
_entity_poly.pdbx_seq_one_letter_code
_entity_poly.pdbx_strand_id
1 'polypeptide(L)'
;MVSKEEDNFLRIVYLHYRVATGALSNFFDKLHPSLSADLNIPGNKAILHDLYIPPPKKKRVLYRRQWDTLYPPPGSTTVTSADLDLTLIVCLLRNIPPLVTEPPTGFDNLPPPHDKSDGANIARLKYYKNFFVSHSKDGTLPNADFVRIWSELEQAVTGLDNSHATAASLKDAKTKMLDNSMVQMLSTQMQLVTKVSNFEEELKHISSHIDKDVQEKKQLKQITETLDEKMKTKEDSFEKEFKECKENVISYPNDWILVKYKYLQFTRIKTIAIESKKEKEDFVKDVQSLCSLIQDDITKHEERIAALENSSGTLQEIQRDVDSLKRKLDTLKEEIKKQVEDHIPPHIRAHHRQEIREWEQDQTTFLETRATRHIIESLPSHNCIVVTGSSGCGKSSNIHQAALHLRDSLEYEIIPVLTGPTDIMNYYNENKKQVFIVDDICGKETINMQTLQTWRDYSEKMEKIFKVAEKDVAGKNDKTVLKVSSPKLLLSCRLHIYKEAQFQRISLFTKKECNLLSPELCLLEAERMHMLHKYVPDDIIDNIKQVTENVDYFPLLCKLSKDKTSEEVKKLFTAPLISIKQNINNIIHENKQQFCALVLCILFNDGFDTDWLKLGSVSERKNMKTDKLEYIVKEFDIDLSKQKHRHSLRAGFSTLNGTYLKLRGTEYRMIHDKIYTMAAVICGQKLYRMFY
;
A
#
# COMPACT_ATOMS: atom_id res chain seq x y z
N MET A 1 25.06 -18.78 -21.76
CA MET A 1 24.84 -18.67 -23.22
C MET A 1 23.36 -18.87 -23.46
N VAL A 2 22.74 -17.99 -24.24
CA VAL A 2 21.32 -18.05 -24.61
C VAL A 2 21.17 -19.17 -25.67
N SER A 3 20.17 -20.03 -25.54
CA SER A 3 19.87 -21.06 -26.54
C SER A 3 19.41 -20.40 -27.84
N LYS A 4 19.52 -21.13 -28.96
CA LYS A 4 19.11 -20.61 -30.27
C LYS A 4 17.63 -20.22 -30.31
N GLU A 5 16.78 -20.95 -29.59
CA GLU A 5 15.34 -20.67 -29.55
C GLU A 5 15.00 -19.47 -28.67
N GLU A 6 15.74 -19.25 -27.57
CA GLU A 6 15.65 -18.01 -26.78
C GLU A 6 16.16 -16.80 -27.58
N ASP A 7 17.25 -16.94 -28.35
CA ASP A 7 17.76 -15.87 -29.22
C ASP A 7 16.73 -15.52 -30.32
N ASN A 8 16.16 -16.53 -30.97
CA ASN A 8 15.09 -16.36 -31.94
C ASN A 8 13.88 -15.61 -31.36
N PHE A 9 13.47 -15.97 -30.15
CA PHE A 9 12.37 -15.31 -29.46
C PHE A 9 12.71 -13.83 -29.17
N LEU A 10 13.88 -13.56 -28.59
CA LEU A 10 14.30 -12.20 -28.26
C LEU A 10 14.43 -11.30 -29.49
N ARG A 11 14.89 -11.83 -30.63
CA ARG A 11 14.95 -11.10 -31.91
C ARG A 11 13.57 -10.65 -32.38
N ILE A 12 12.58 -11.51 -32.25
CA ILE A 12 11.20 -11.20 -32.64
C ILE A 12 10.59 -10.15 -31.71
N VAL A 13 10.83 -10.26 -30.39
CA VAL A 13 10.41 -9.22 -29.44
C VAL A 13 11.08 -7.89 -29.77
N TYR A 14 12.38 -7.88 -30.04
CA TYR A 14 13.10 -6.67 -30.42
C TYR A 14 12.53 -6.03 -31.70
N LEU A 15 12.36 -6.84 -32.76
CA LEU A 15 11.77 -6.38 -34.02
C LEU A 15 10.38 -5.77 -33.78
N HIS A 16 9.56 -6.42 -32.95
CA HIS A 16 8.21 -5.97 -32.68
C HIS A 16 8.18 -4.65 -31.89
N TYR A 17 8.87 -4.57 -30.76
CA TYR A 17 8.79 -3.41 -29.88
C TYR A 17 9.56 -2.19 -30.39
N ARG A 18 10.68 -2.38 -31.10
CA ARG A 18 11.51 -1.27 -31.58
C ARG A 18 11.23 -0.92 -33.03
N VAL A 19 11.30 -1.90 -33.92
CA VAL A 19 11.25 -1.64 -35.37
C VAL A 19 9.81 -1.47 -35.84
N ALA A 20 8.90 -2.37 -35.44
CA ALA A 20 7.51 -2.31 -35.87
C ALA A 20 6.75 -1.15 -35.24
N THR A 21 6.98 -0.84 -33.96
CA THR A 21 6.42 0.37 -33.34
C THR A 21 6.87 1.63 -34.07
N GLY A 22 8.16 1.75 -34.41
CA GLY A 22 8.68 2.90 -35.14
C GLY A 22 8.06 3.06 -36.53
N ALA A 23 7.96 1.97 -37.29
CA ALA A 23 7.30 1.99 -38.61
C ALA A 23 5.80 2.34 -38.51
N LEU A 24 5.11 1.83 -37.49
CA LEU A 24 3.71 2.14 -37.24
C LEU A 24 3.53 3.60 -36.81
N SER A 25 4.41 4.15 -35.97
CA SER A 25 4.39 5.58 -35.60
C SER A 25 4.65 6.47 -36.81
N ASN A 26 5.60 6.13 -37.68
CA ASN A 26 5.85 6.86 -38.93
C ASN A 26 4.62 6.84 -39.85
N PHE A 27 3.93 5.70 -39.95
CA PHE A 27 2.68 5.58 -40.70
C PHE A 27 1.56 6.43 -40.05
N PHE A 28 1.44 6.36 -38.73
CA PHE A 28 0.49 7.14 -37.95
C PHE A 28 0.69 8.65 -38.16
N ASP A 29 1.93 9.14 -38.09
CA ASP A 29 2.24 10.57 -38.22
C ASP A 29 1.98 11.10 -39.63
N LYS A 30 1.99 10.25 -40.67
CA LYS A 30 1.56 10.63 -42.03
C LYS A 30 0.06 10.90 -42.10
N LEU A 31 -0.74 10.16 -41.31
CA LEU A 31 -2.20 10.28 -41.25
C LEU A 31 -2.66 11.33 -40.24
N HIS A 32 -1.91 11.48 -39.15
CA HIS A 32 -2.17 12.38 -38.03
C HIS A 32 -0.95 13.28 -37.74
N PRO A 33 -0.61 14.24 -38.65
CA PRO A 33 0.58 15.08 -38.49
C PRO A 33 0.59 15.93 -37.22
N SER A 34 -0.58 16.17 -36.62
CA SER A 34 -0.71 16.82 -35.31
C SER A 34 -1.70 16.05 -34.44
N LEU A 35 -1.20 15.02 -33.75
CA LEU A 35 -1.98 14.24 -32.80
C LEU A 35 -2.73 15.10 -31.79
N SER A 36 -2.08 16.13 -31.23
CA SER A 36 -2.71 17.04 -30.28
C SER A 36 -3.89 17.81 -30.88
N ALA A 37 -3.84 18.16 -32.17
CA ALA A 37 -4.96 18.81 -32.84
C ALA A 37 -6.10 17.80 -33.01
N ASP A 38 -5.80 16.59 -33.49
CA ASP A 38 -6.78 15.53 -33.74
C ASP A 38 -7.51 15.08 -32.47
N LEU A 39 -6.82 15.00 -31.33
CA LEU A 39 -7.41 14.66 -30.03
C LEU A 39 -8.31 15.76 -29.47
N ASN A 40 -8.09 17.01 -29.87
CA ASN A 40 -8.87 18.17 -29.42
C ASN A 40 -10.11 18.43 -30.30
N ILE A 41 -10.25 17.73 -31.43
CA ILE A 41 -11.48 17.76 -32.23
C ILE A 41 -12.62 17.19 -31.38
N PRO A 42 -13.72 17.93 -31.14
CA PRO A 42 -14.79 17.49 -30.24
C PRO A 42 -15.40 16.13 -30.61
N GLY A 43 -15.55 15.83 -31.92
CA GLY A 43 -16.03 14.54 -32.40
C GLY A 43 -15.09 13.39 -32.04
N ASN A 44 -13.79 13.56 -32.25
CA ASN A 44 -12.79 12.55 -31.92
C ASN A 44 -12.72 12.32 -30.41
N LYS A 45 -12.76 13.40 -29.62
CA LYS A 45 -12.80 13.33 -28.15
C LYS A 45 -14.03 12.59 -27.64
N ALA A 46 -15.20 12.79 -28.25
CA ALA A 46 -16.42 12.05 -27.91
C ALA A 46 -16.28 10.55 -28.20
N ILE A 47 -15.74 10.18 -29.37
CA ILE A 47 -15.49 8.78 -29.73
C ILE A 47 -14.54 8.13 -28.71
N LEU A 48 -13.43 8.78 -28.40
CA LEU A 48 -12.46 8.27 -27.42
C LEU A 48 -13.06 8.20 -26.01
N HIS A 49 -13.91 9.18 -25.64
CA HIS A 49 -14.62 9.16 -24.37
C HIS A 49 -15.56 7.94 -24.27
N ASP A 50 -16.29 7.60 -25.33
CA ASP A 50 -17.14 6.41 -25.38
C ASP A 50 -16.33 5.10 -25.37
N LEU A 51 -15.06 5.12 -25.79
CA LEU A 51 -14.17 3.97 -25.64
C LEU A 51 -13.64 3.81 -24.21
N TYR A 52 -13.54 4.92 -23.45
CA TYR A 52 -13.09 4.95 -22.05
C TYR A 52 -14.24 4.72 -21.05
N ILE A 53 -15.37 5.41 -21.24
CA ILE A 53 -16.62 5.28 -20.49
C ILE A 53 -17.70 4.80 -21.47
N PRO A 54 -17.80 3.48 -21.70
CA PRO A 54 -18.69 2.96 -22.71
C PRO A 54 -20.16 3.13 -22.34
N PRO A 55 -21.03 3.39 -23.34
CA PRO A 55 -22.47 3.26 -23.18
C PRO A 55 -22.87 1.86 -22.69
N PRO A 56 -24.06 1.71 -22.10
CA PRO A 56 -24.55 0.41 -21.63
C PRO A 56 -24.44 -0.65 -22.72
N LYS A 57 -23.96 -1.85 -22.35
CA LYS A 57 -23.75 -3.03 -23.22
C LYS A 57 -22.54 -2.99 -24.17
N LYS A 58 -21.73 -1.91 -24.19
CA LYS A 58 -20.43 -1.91 -24.90
C LYS A 58 -19.27 -2.20 -23.94
N LYS A 59 -18.27 -2.93 -24.42
CA LYS A 59 -17.05 -3.22 -23.65
C LYS A 59 -16.14 -2.00 -23.64
N ARG A 60 -15.47 -1.76 -22.51
CA ARG A 60 -14.43 -0.73 -22.39
C ARG A 60 -13.22 -1.12 -23.26
N VAL A 61 -12.72 -0.18 -24.04
CA VAL A 61 -11.56 -0.37 -24.93
C VAL A 61 -10.35 0.41 -24.42
N LEU A 62 -10.56 1.63 -23.90
CA LEU A 62 -9.53 2.46 -23.29
C LEU A 62 -9.57 2.38 -21.76
N TYR A 63 -8.42 2.19 -21.13
CA TYR A 63 -8.27 2.20 -19.68
C TYR A 63 -7.76 3.54 -19.16
N ARG A 64 -7.91 3.78 -17.85
CA ARG A 64 -7.57 5.06 -17.22
C ARG A 64 -6.17 5.56 -17.58
N ARG A 65 -5.16 4.68 -17.56
CA ARG A 65 -3.78 5.04 -17.94
C ARG A 65 -3.68 5.54 -19.38
N GLN A 66 -4.33 4.85 -20.33
CA GLN A 66 -4.32 5.27 -21.74
C GLN A 66 -5.09 6.57 -21.95
N TRP A 67 -6.18 6.79 -21.19
CA TRP A 67 -6.92 8.05 -21.20
C TRP A 67 -6.05 9.22 -20.70
N ASP A 68 -5.35 9.02 -19.57
CA ASP A 68 -4.48 10.03 -19.00
C ASP A 68 -3.24 10.32 -19.89
N THR A 69 -2.79 9.34 -20.69
CA THR A 69 -1.79 9.56 -21.75
C THR A 69 -2.32 10.46 -22.86
N LEU A 70 -3.55 10.24 -23.34
CA LEU A 70 -4.15 11.05 -24.41
C LEU A 70 -4.57 12.45 -23.93
N TYR A 71 -5.00 12.59 -22.68
CA TYR A 71 -5.47 13.84 -22.07
C TYR A 71 -4.76 14.12 -20.74
N PRO A 72 -3.48 14.54 -20.78
CA PRO A 72 -2.68 14.74 -19.59
C PRO A 72 -3.12 15.98 -18.78
N PRO A 73 -2.74 16.08 -17.49
CA PRO A 73 -3.10 17.22 -16.63
C PRO A 73 -2.60 18.58 -17.17
N PRO A 74 -3.28 19.69 -16.84
CA PRO A 74 -2.86 21.03 -17.25
C PRO A 74 -1.41 21.33 -16.84
N GLY A 75 -0.59 21.80 -17.79
CA GLY A 75 0.84 22.08 -17.58
C GLY A 75 1.79 20.94 -17.99
N SER A 76 1.26 19.80 -18.46
CA SER A 76 2.06 18.71 -19.03
C SER A 76 2.46 18.98 -20.49
N THR A 77 3.52 18.32 -20.96
CA THR A 77 3.95 18.37 -22.36
C THR A 77 2.88 17.77 -23.30
N THR A 78 2.82 18.26 -24.53
CA THR A 78 1.89 17.77 -25.55
C THR A 78 2.21 16.32 -25.92
N VAL A 79 1.20 15.46 -25.95
CA VAL A 79 1.33 14.04 -26.34
C VAL A 79 1.74 13.90 -27.81
N THR A 80 2.67 13.00 -28.09
CA THR A 80 3.18 12.66 -29.43
C THR A 80 3.05 11.16 -29.70
N SER A 81 3.21 10.74 -30.96
CA SER A 81 3.20 9.33 -31.35
C SER A 81 4.31 8.50 -30.67
N ALA A 82 5.39 9.14 -30.20
CA ALA A 82 6.46 8.51 -29.44
C ALA A 82 6.04 8.12 -28.01
N ASP A 83 4.99 8.74 -27.48
CA ASP A 83 4.44 8.47 -26.15
C ASP A 83 3.39 7.34 -26.16
N LEU A 84 3.00 6.86 -27.35
CA LEU A 84 1.94 5.87 -27.53
C LEU A 84 2.52 4.48 -27.76
N ASP A 85 1.95 3.48 -27.10
CA ASP A 85 2.25 2.08 -27.42
C ASP A 85 1.52 1.62 -28.69
N LEU A 86 1.98 0.51 -29.28
CA LEU A 86 1.40 -0.08 -30.50
C LEU A 86 -0.12 -0.30 -30.40
N THR A 87 -0.64 -0.73 -29.24
CA THR A 87 -2.08 -1.00 -29.09
C THR A 87 -2.88 0.30 -29.09
N LEU A 88 -2.34 1.36 -28.48
CA LEU A 88 -2.97 2.66 -28.45
C LEU A 88 -2.95 3.31 -29.84
N ILE A 89 -1.84 3.21 -30.58
CA ILE A 89 -1.76 3.70 -31.98
C ILE A 89 -2.80 2.99 -32.86
N VAL A 90 -2.90 1.65 -32.78
CA VAL A 90 -3.92 0.91 -33.53
C VAL A 90 -5.35 1.26 -33.09
N CYS A 91 -5.55 1.54 -31.80
CA CYS A 91 -6.85 2.02 -31.31
C CYS A 91 -7.22 3.36 -31.95
N LEU A 92 -6.28 4.28 -32.09
CA LEU A 92 -6.52 5.58 -32.72
C LEU A 92 -6.82 5.42 -34.22
N LEU A 93 -5.98 4.70 -34.98
CA LEU A 93 -6.16 4.48 -36.44
C LEU A 93 -7.50 3.84 -36.83
N ARG A 94 -8.12 3.11 -35.89
CA ARG A 94 -9.42 2.45 -36.08
C ARG A 94 -10.62 3.32 -35.71
N ASN A 95 -10.43 4.37 -34.92
CA ASN A 95 -11.53 5.09 -34.28
C ASN A 95 -11.51 6.61 -34.50
N ILE A 96 -10.38 7.22 -34.84
CA ILE A 96 -10.30 8.66 -35.16
C ILE A 96 -9.94 8.87 -36.64
N PRO A 97 -10.69 9.72 -37.39
CA PRO A 97 -10.39 9.99 -38.80
C PRO A 97 -9.05 10.72 -39.00
N PRO A 98 -8.30 10.44 -40.09
CA PRO A 98 -8.63 9.49 -41.16
C PRO A 98 -8.47 8.03 -40.73
N LEU A 99 -9.51 7.22 -40.97
CA LEU A 99 -9.56 5.82 -40.55
C LEU A 99 -8.80 4.92 -41.52
N VAL A 100 -8.07 3.95 -40.99
CA VAL A 100 -7.50 2.88 -41.80
C VAL A 100 -8.59 1.86 -42.14
N THR A 101 -8.65 1.44 -43.40
CA THR A 101 -9.60 0.44 -43.87
C THR A 101 -9.37 -0.90 -43.16
N GLU A 102 -10.44 -1.48 -42.61
CA GLU A 102 -10.39 -2.79 -41.96
C GLU A 102 -10.13 -3.90 -42.99
N PRO A 103 -9.17 -4.82 -42.75
CA PRO A 103 -8.99 -5.97 -43.62
C PRO A 103 -10.21 -6.91 -43.54
N PRO A 104 -10.47 -7.76 -44.54
CA PRO A 104 -11.62 -8.66 -44.54
C PRO A 104 -11.70 -9.60 -43.32
N THR A 105 -10.55 -9.92 -42.71
CA THR A 105 -10.47 -10.74 -41.49
C THR A 105 -10.69 -9.96 -40.19
N GLY A 106 -10.83 -8.64 -40.27
CA GLY A 106 -10.84 -7.73 -39.13
C GLY A 106 -9.44 -7.48 -38.55
N PHE A 107 -9.32 -6.46 -37.71
CA PHE A 107 -8.05 -6.09 -37.06
C PHE A 107 -7.59 -7.01 -35.92
N ASP A 108 -8.43 -7.96 -35.53
CA ASP A 108 -8.21 -8.83 -34.35
C ASP A 108 -7.79 -10.25 -34.74
N ASN A 109 -7.81 -10.61 -36.03
CA ASN A 109 -7.39 -11.91 -36.55
C ASN A 109 -6.17 -11.79 -37.46
N LEU A 110 -5.37 -12.86 -37.58
CA LEU A 110 -4.23 -12.91 -38.50
C LEU A 110 -4.72 -12.88 -39.95
N PRO A 111 -4.36 -11.85 -40.74
CA PRO A 111 -4.78 -11.78 -42.14
C PRO A 111 -4.01 -12.76 -43.02
N PRO A 112 -4.56 -13.19 -44.17
CA PRO A 112 -3.86 -14.07 -45.10
C PRO A 112 -2.51 -13.48 -45.54
N PRO A 113 -1.46 -14.29 -45.75
CA PRO A 113 -0.13 -13.78 -46.11
C PRO A 113 -0.07 -12.96 -47.41
N HIS A 114 -1.06 -13.11 -48.29
CA HIS A 114 -1.15 -12.37 -49.55
C HIS A 114 -1.83 -11.00 -49.41
N ASP A 115 -2.54 -10.74 -48.30
CA ASP A 115 -3.14 -9.43 -48.02
C ASP A 115 -2.08 -8.49 -47.44
N LYS A 116 -1.69 -7.52 -48.27
CA LYS A 116 -0.64 -6.53 -48.00
C LYS A 116 -1.20 -5.13 -47.77
N SER A 117 -2.52 -4.98 -47.61
CA SER A 117 -3.15 -3.70 -47.30
C SER A 117 -2.63 -3.13 -45.98
N ASP A 118 -2.69 -1.81 -45.79
CA ASP A 118 -2.26 -1.16 -44.54
C ASP A 118 -3.01 -1.72 -43.33
N GLY A 119 -4.33 -1.94 -43.49
CA GLY A 119 -5.16 -2.60 -42.48
C GLY A 119 -4.68 -4.01 -42.14
N ALA A 120 -4.32 -4.81 -43.14
CA ALA A 120 -3.77 -6.15 -42.93
C ALA A 120 -2.38 -6.13 -42.27
N ASN A 121 -1.52 -5.19 -42.65
CA ASN A 121 -0.20 -5.03 -42.04
C ASN A 121 -0.33 -4.65 -40.55
N ILE A 122 -1.22 -3.72 -40.21
CA ILE A 122 -1.52 -3.34 -38.83
C ILE A 122 -2.10 -4.51 -38.03
N ALA A 123 -3.07 -5.23 -38.60
CA ALA A 123 -3.68 -6.40 -37.97
C ALA A 123 -2.63 -7.50 -37.70
N ARG A 124 -1.69 -7.72 -38.62
CA ARG A 124 -0.59 -8.68 -38.48
C ARG A 124 0.38 -8.29 -37.36
N LEU A 125 0.75 -7.00 -37.25
CA LEU A 125 1.55 -6.52 -36.12
C LEU A 125 0.83 -6.77 -34.80
N LYS A 126 -0.45 -6.39 -34.70
CA LYS A 126 -1.25 -6.57 -33.49
C LYS A 126 -1.44 -8.04 -33.12
N TYR A 127 -1.68 -8.92 -34.08
CA TYR A 127 -1.84 -10.35 -33.86
C TYR A 127 -0.58 -10.95 -33.25
N TYR A 128 0.59 -10.67 -33.83
CA TYR A 128 1.84 -11.23 -33.34
C TYR A 128 2.21 -10.70 -31.95
N LYS A 129 1.90 -9.43 -31.62
CA LYS A 129 2.01 -8.93 -30.24
C LYS A 129 1.27 -9.83 -29.25
N ASN A 130 0.01 -10.13 -29.53
CA ASN A 130 -0.84 -10.92 -28.65
C ASN A 130 -0.41 -12.39 -28.62
N PHE A 131 0.04 -12.93 -29.76
CA PHE A 131 0.58 -14.28 -29.86
C PHE A 131 1.78 -14.50 -28.91
N PHE A 132 2.76 -13.58 -28.88
CA PHE A 132 3.93 -13.74 -27.99
C PHE A 132 3.60 -13.64 -26.51
N VAL A 133 2.67 -12.74 -26.14
CA VAL A 133 2.23 -12.57 -24.74
C VAL A 133 1.51 -13.83 -24.24
N SER A 134 0.81 -14.56 -25.11
CA SER A 134 -0.05 -15.68 -24.72
C SER A 134 0.57 -17.08 -24.93
N HIS A 135 1.56 -17.24 -25.82
CA HIS A 135 2.04 -18.56 -26.25
C HIS A 135 3.54 -18.82 -25.98
N SER A 136 4.30 -17.89 -25.39
CA SER A 136 5.71 -18.10 -25.02
C SER A 136 5.91 -18.02 -23.50
N LYS A 137 5.46 -19.06 -22.78
CA LYS A 137 5.60 -19.12 -21.30
C LYS A 137 7.06 -19.24 -20.85
N ASP A 138 7.90 -19.85 -21.69
CA ASP A 138 9.30 -20.16 -21.35
C ASP A 138 10.32 -19.28 -22.09
N GLY A 139 9.86 -18.30 -22.88
CA GLY A 139 10.73 -17.35 -23.57
C GLY A 139 11.51 -17.93 -24.76
N THR A 140 11.03 -19.03 -25.34
CA THR A 140 11.68 -19.77 -26.44
C THR A 140 10.81 -19.76 -27.70
N LEU A 141 11.43 -19.69 -28.88
CA LEU A 141 10.73 -19.77 -30.17
C LEU A 141 11.43 -20.77 -31.11
N PRO A 142 10.75 -21.86 -31.50
CA PRO A 142 11.28 -22.82 -32.46
C PRO A 142 11.70 -22.14 -33.77
N ASN A 143 12.77 -22.65 -34.38
CA ASN A 143 13.37 -22.02 -35.56
C ASN A 143 12.41 -21.94 -36.77
N ALA A 144 11.52 -22.92 -36.94
CA ALA A 144 10.55 -22.91 -38.03
C ALA A 144 9.52 -21.76 -37.88
N ASP A 145 9.04 -21.54 -36.66
CA ASP A 145 8.14 -20.43 -36.35
C ASP A 145 8.84 -19.08 -36.42
N PHE A 146 10.08 -19.01 -35.94
CA PHE A 146 10.90 -17.80 -36.10
C PHE A 146 10.99 -17.36 -37.55
N VAL A 147 11.37 -18.26 -38.47
CA VAL A 147 11.53 -17.92 -39.90
C VAL A 147 10.22 -17.41 -40.50
N ARG A 148 9.11 -18.10 -40.22
CA ARG A 148 7.78 -17.73 -40.72
C ARG A 148 7.34 -16.37 -40.19
N ILE A 149 7.36 -16.20 -38.87
CA ILE A 149 6.88 -14.99 -38.21
C ILE A 149 7.77 -13.79 -38.54
N TRP A 150 9.08 -13.99 -38.60
CA TRP A 150 10.03 -12.95 -39.03
C TRP A 150 9.67 -12.44 -40.43
N SER A 151 9.46 -13.35 -41.39
CA SER A 151 9.12 -12.96 -42.77
C SER A 151 7.81 -12.18 -42.83
N GLU A 152 6.80 -12.59 -42.08
CA GLU A 152 5.50 -11.96 -42.02
C GLU A 152 5.55 -10.56 -41.38
N LEU A 153 6.34 -10.39 -40.31
CA LEU A 153 6.56 -9.09 -39.67
C LEU A 153 7.43 -8.16 -40.52
N GLU A 154 8.50 -8.67 -41.13
CA GLU A 154 9.38 -7.92 -42.04
C GLU A 154 8.58 -7.33 -43.21
N GLN A 155 7.64 -8.11 -43.77
CA GLN A 155 6.74 -7.65 -44.82
C GLN A 155 5.76 -6.58 -44.31
N ALA A 156 5.14 -6.79 -43.15
CA ALA A 156 4.17 -5.84 -42.59
C ALA A 156 4.83 -4.50 -42.23
N VAL A 157 6.01 -4.52 -41.61
CA VAL A 157 6.81 -3.33 -41.29
C VAL A 157 7.17 -2.57 -42.56
N THR A 158 7.68 -3.27 -43.58
CA THR A 158 8.05 -2.65 -44.87
C THR A 158 6.83 -2.06 -45.59
N GLY A 159 5.66 -2.70 -45.46
CA GLY A 159 4.41 -2.20 -46.04
C GLY A 159 3.95 -0.88 -45.43
N LEU A 160 4.15 -0.69 -44.13
CA LEU A 160 3.76 0.54 -43.41
C LEU A 160 4.81 1.66 -43.54
N ASP A 161 6.09 1.30 -43.54
CA ASP A 161 7.18 2.24 -43.74
C ASP A 161 8.34 1.63 -44.54
N ASN A 162 8.45 2.03 -45.80
CA ASN A 162 9.49 1.59 -46.73
C ASN A 162 10.75 2.48 -46.70
N SER A 163 10.91 3.31 -45.67
CA SER A 163 12.05 4.21 -45.53
C SER A 163 13.38 3.46 -45.41
N HIS A 164 14.46 4.08 -45.90
CA HIS A 164 15.82 3.52 -45.76
C HIS A 164 16.21 3.26 -44.29
N ALA A 165 15.72 4.09 -43.35
CA ALA A 165 15.96 3.94 -41.92
C ALA A 165 15.28 2.68 -41.34
N THR A 166 14.04 2.42 -41.75
CA THR A 166 13.30 1.22 -41.33
C THR A 166 13.89 -0.05 -41.94
N ALA A 167 14.29 -0.02 -43.21
CA ALA A 167 15.01 -1.12 -43.85
C ALA A 167 16.36 -1.43 -43.18
N ALA A 168 17.12 -0.40 -42.78
CA ALA A 168 18.35 -0.56 -42.01
C ALA A 168 18.09 -1.17 -40.62
N SER A 169 17.03 -0.72 -39.94
CA SER A 169 16.65 -1.23 -38.62
C SER A 169 16.20 -2.70 -38.66
N LEU A 170 15.47 -3.12 -39.71
CA LEU A 170 15.12 -4.51 -39.96
C LEU A 170 16.37 -5.38 -40.18
N LYS A 171 17.30 -4.92 -41.00
CA LYS A 171 18.57 -5.60 -41.27
C LYS A 171 19.41 -5.74 -39.99
N ASP A 172 19.51 -4.67 -39.20
CA ASP A 172 20.21 -4.65 -37.93
C ASP A 172 19.57 -5.62 -36.92
N ALA A 173 18.24 -5.62 -36.79
CA ALA A 173 17.51 -6.55 -35.94
C ALA A 173 17.76 -8.03 -36.33
N LYS A 174 17.92 -8.31 -37.62
CA LYS A 174 18.19 -9.66 -38.16
C LYS A 174 19.62 -10.13 -37.92
N THR A 175 20.59 -9.20 -37.93
CA THR A 175 22.03 -9.54 -38.04
C THR A 175 22.84 -9.27 -36.78
N LYS A 176 22.51 -8.26 -35.97
CA LYS A 176 23.22 -8.01 -34.71
C LYS A 176 22.85 -9.11 -33.70
N MET A 177 23.84 -9.73 -33.04
CA MET A 177 23.55 -10.42 -31.79
C MET A 177 23.10 -9.37 -30.78
N LEU A 178 21.99 -9.62 -30.08
CA LEU A 178 21.51 -8.71 -29.05
C LEU A 178 22.62 -8.56 -28.00
N ASP A 179 23.11 -7.34 -27.77
CA ASP A 179 24.08 -7.11 -26.71
C ASP A 179 23.46 -7.43 -25.34
N ASN A 180 24.30 -7.67 -24.32
CA ASN A 180 23.83 -8.03 -22.98
C ASN A 180 22.89 -6.96 -22.36
N SER A 181 22.94 -5.71 -22.85
CA SER A 181 22.08 -4.60 -22.40
C SER A 181 20.65 -4.73 -22.95
N MET A 182 20.48 -5.05 -24.23
CA MET A 182 19.18 -5.32 -24.83
C MET A 182 18.56 -6.62 -24.33
N VAL A 183 19.38 -7.66 -24.10
CA VAL A 183 18.91 -8.92 -23.47
C VAL A 183 18.40 -8.65 -22.05
N GLN A 184 19.10 -7.84 -21.24
CA GLN A 184 18.62 -7.42 -19.92
C GLN A 184 17.32 -6.58 -19.97
N MET A 185 17.19 -5.69 -20.94
CA MET A 185 16.00 -4.85 -21.10
C MET A 185 14.77 -5.70 -21.50
N LEU A 186 14.96 -6.64 -22.43
CA LEU A 186 13.93 -7.57 -22.90
C LEU A 186 13.56 -8.60 -21.82
N SER A 187 14.53 -9.11 -21.05
CA SER A 187 14.26 -10.01 -19.92
C SER A 187 13.48 -9.30 -18.81
N THR A 188 13.78 -8.02 -18.56
CA THR A 188 13.08 -7.20 -17.56
C THR A 188 11.64 -6.88 -18.01
N GLN A 189 11.43 -6.55 -19.29
CA GLN A 189 10.09 -6.39 -19.85
C GLN A 189 9.31 -7.71 -19.85
N MET A 190 9.95 -8.85 -20.13
CA MET A 190 9.31 -10.16 -20.10
C MET A 190 8.89 -10.58 -18.68
N GLN A 191 9.70 -10.27 -17.66
CA GLN A 191 9.31 -10.47 -16.26
C GLN A 191 8.10 -9.62 -15.87
N LEU A 192 7.96 -8.41 -16.43
CA LEU A 192 6.79 -7.54 -16.21
C LEU A 192 5.55 -8.06 -16.95
N VAL A 193 5.69 -8.47 -18.21
CA VAL A 193 4.59 -9.06 -18.99
C VAL A 193 4.08 -10.35 -18.35
N THR A 194 4.98 -11.22 -17.87
CA THR A 194 4.62 -12.46 -17.15
C THR A 194 3.88 -12.15 -15.85
N LYS A 195 4.33 -11.15 -15.09
CA LYS A 195 3.63 -10.70 -13.88
C LYS A 195 2.24 -10.15 -14.21
N VAL A 196 2.10 -9.36 -15.28
CA VAL A 196 0.80 -8.82 -15.72
C VAL A 196 -0.13 -9.93 -16.20
N SER A 197 0.38 -10.90 -16.96
CA SER A 197 -0.41 -12.06 -17.39
C SER A 197 -0.89 -12.90 -16.21
N ASN A 198 -0.04 -13.10 -15.19
CA ASN A 198 -0.44 -13.79 -13.96
C ASN A 198 -1.51 -13.01 -13.19
N PHE A 199 -1.38 -11.68 -13.10
CA PHE A 199 -2.43 -10.83 -12.53
C PHE A 199 -3.72 -10.86 -13.35
N GLU A 200 -3.66 -10.94 -14.68
CA GLU A 200 -4.84 -11.07 -15.54
C GLU A 200 -5.52 -12.45 -15.42
N GLU A 201 -4.75 -13.52 -15.21
CA GLU A 201 -5.30 -14.86 -14.89
C GLU A 201 -5.95 -14.87 -13.50
N GLU A 202 -5.33 -14.26 -12.49
CA GLU A 202 -5.94 -14.07 -11.17
C GLU A 202 -7.22 -13.22 -11.25
N LEU A 203 -7.23 -12.15 -12.05
CA LEU A 203 -8.41 -11.33 -12.29
C LEU A 203 -9.49 -12.07 -13.07
N LYS A 204 -9.15 -12.95 -14.01
CA LYS A 204 -10.11 -13.84 -14.67
C LYS A 204 -10.69 -14.87 -13.70
N HIS A 205 -9.88 -15.38 -12.76
CA HIS A 205 -10.33 -16.31 -11.73
C HIS A 205 -11.27 -15.63 -10.73
N ILE A 206 -10.96 -14.38 -10.33
CA ILE A 206 -11.84 -13.53 -9.52
C ILE A 206 -13.12 -13.17 -10.31
N SER A 207 -12.99 -12.81 -11.58
CA SER A 207 -14.14 -12.50 -12.45
C SER A 207 -15.04 -13.72 -12.66
N SER A 208 -14.49 -14.93 -12.75
CA SER A 208 -15.30 -16.16 -12.90
C SER A 208 -16.01 -16.56 -11.60
N HIS A 209 -15.42 -16.28 -10.44
CA HIS A 209 -16.09 -16.43 -9.14
C HIS A 209 -17.21 -15.40 -8.99
N ILE A 210 -16.95 -14.15 -9.37
CA ILE A 210 -17.97 -13.09 -9.40
C ILE A 210 -19.08 -13.42 -10.41
N ASP A 211 -18.77 -13.95 -11.60
CA ASP A 211 -19.78 -14.35 -12.60
C ASP A 211 -20.60 -15.56 -12.16
N LYS A 212 -20.02 -16.50 -11.37
CA LYS A 212 -20.76 -17.59 -10.71
C LYS A 212 -21.73 -17.06 -9.66
N ASP A 213 -21.27 -16.17 -8.77
CA ASP A 213 -22.10 -15.51 -7.75
C ASP A 213 -23.18 -14.61 -8.41
N VAL A 214 -22.89 -14.01 -9.57
CA VAL A 214 -23.83 -13.22 -10.36
C VAL A 214 -24.80 -14.09 -11.15
N GLN A 215 -24.43 -15.29 -11.60
CA GLN A 215 -25.34 -16.25 -12.24
C GLN A 215 -26.33 -16.87 -11.25
N GLU A 216 -25.88 -17.21 -10.04
CA GLU A 216 -26.78 -17.64 -8.94
C GLU A 216 -27.74 -16.49 -8.56
N LYS A 217 -27.27 -15.24 -8.54
CA LYS A 217 -28.13 -14.04 -8.44
C LYS A 217 -29.07 -13.81 -9.63
N LYS A 218 -28.69 -14.22 -10.86
CA LYS A 218 -29.49 -14.02 -12.08
C LYS A 218 -30.66 -15.01 -12.17
N GLN A 219 -30.49 -16.25 -11.67
CA GLN A 219 -31.59 -17.21 -11.54
C GLN A 219 -32.63 -16.72 -10.51
N LEU A 220 -32.17 -16.14 -9.39
CA LEU A 220 -33.03 -15.42 -8.45
C LEU A 220 -33.75 -14.25 -9.12
N LYS A 221 -33.04 -13.45 -9.93
CA LYS A 221 -33.59 -12.28 -10.66
C LYS A 221 -34.72 -12.62 -11.64
N GLN A 222 -34.63 -13.76 -12.35
CA GLN A 222 -35.68 -14.23 -13.26
C GLN A 222 -36.95 -14.68 -12.53
N ILE A 223 -36.81 -15.26 -11.33
CA ILE A 223 -37.94 -15.57 -10.44
C ILE A 223 -38.53 -14.28 -9.85
N THR A 224 -37.69 -13.27 -9.59
CA THR A 224 -38.13 -11.95 -9.09
C THR A 224 -38.92 -11.16 -10.14
N GLU A 225 -38.49 -11.14 -11.40
CA GLU A 225 -39.17 -10.43 -12.49
C GLU A 225 -40.58 -10.99 -12.78
N THR A 226 -40.78 -12.30 -12.58
CA THR A 226 -42.08 -12.99 -12.71
C THR A 226 -43.03 -12.71 -11.52
N LEU A 227 -42.47 -12.40 -10.34
CA LEU A 227 -43.21 -11.97 -9.15
C LEU A 227 -43.56 -10.47 -9.22
N ASP A 228 -42.65 -9.64 -9.73
CA ASP A 228 -42.83 -8.20 -9.94
C ASP A 228 -44.00 -7.88 -10.90
N GLU A 229 -44.17 -8.64 -11.99
CA GLU A 229 -45.32 -8.45 -12.92
C GLU A 229 -46.68 -8.66 -12.23
N LYS A 230 -46.77 -9.58 -11.26
CA LYS A 230 -47.98 -9.86 -10.48
C LYS A 230 -48.22 -8.85 -9.36
N MET A 231 -47.16 -8.21 -8.84
CA MET A 231 -47.29 -7.13 -7.86
C MET A 231 -47.69 -5.81 -8.52
N LYS A 232 -47.17 -5.52 -9.72
CA LYS A 232 -47.48 -4.31 -10.50
C LYS A 232 -48.97 -4.19 -10.85
N THR A 233 -49.64 -5.31 -11.09
CA THR A 233 -51.09 -5.36 -11.33
C THR A 233 -51.92 -5.01 -10.09
N LYS A 234 -51.37 -5.17 -8.87
CA LYS A 234 -52.03 -4.77 -7.61
C LYS A 234 -51.67 -3.33 -7.20
N GLU A 235 -50.49 -2.83 -7.55
CA GLU A 235 -50.11 -1.42 -7.35
C GLU A 235 -50.93 -0.47 -8.23
N ASP A 236 -51.17 -0.81 -9.50
CA ASP A 236 -52.00 0.00 -10.41
C ASP A 236 -53.45 0.18 -9.91
N SER A 237 -53.94 -0.77 -9.12
CA SER A 237 -55.26 -0.72 -8.47
C SER A 237 -55.31 0.27 -7.31
N PHE A 238 -54.20 0.47 -6.59
CA PHE A 238 -54.12 1.34 -5.41
C PHE A 238 -53.80 2.79 -5.80
N GLU A 239 -53.05 2.98 -6.88
CA GLU A 239 -52.68 4.30 -7.43
C GLU A 239 -53.91 5.06 -7.99
N LYS A 240 -54.92 4.32 -8.46
CA LYS A 240 -56.18 4.87 -8.96
C LYS A 240 -57.03 5.48 -7.84
N GLU A 241 -57.06 4.86 -6.67
CA GLU A 241 -57.81 5.33 -5.48
C GLU A 241 -57.13 6.53 -4.81
N PHE A 242 -55.80 6.63 -4.87
CA PHE A 242 -55.07 7.77 -4.30
C PHE A 242 -55.21 9.06 -5.14
N LYS A 243 -55.47 8.93 -6.44
CA LYS A 243 -55.60 10.06 -7.37
C LYS A 243 -56.90 10.85 -7.19
N GLU A 244 -58.01 10.18 -6.91
CA GLU A 244 -59.31 10.81 -6.64
C GLU A 244 -59.27 11.71 -5.40
N CYS A 245 -58.43 11.39 -4.41
CA CYS A 245 -58.38 12.13 -3.15
C CYS A 245 -57.62 13.47 -3.25
N LYS A 246 -56.87 13.71 -4.34
CA LYS A 246 -55.96 14.86 -4.49
C LYS A 246 -56.50 15.99 -5.37
N GLU A 247 -57.62 15.77 -6.08
CA GLU A 247 -58.09 16.69 -7.13
C GLU A 247 -58.96 17.87 -6.64
N ASN A 248 -59.26 18.01 -5.34
CA ASN A 248 -60.25 19.01 -4.90
C ASN A 248 -59.76 20.29 -4.19
N VAL A 249 -58.47 20.66 -4.22
CA VAL A 249 -58.09 22.06 -3.91
C VAL A 249 -56.99 22.57 -4.84
N ILE A 250 -57.38 23.55 -5.65
CA ILE A 250 -56.66 24.26 -6.71
C ILE A 250 -56.08 25.57 -6.18
N SER A 251 -54.83 25.91 -6.54
CA SER A 251 -54.43 27.21 -7.13
C SER A 251 -52.90 27.35 -7.16
N TYR A 252 -52.36 27.43 -8.37
CA TYR A 252 -50.96 27.30 -8.83
C TYR A 252 -50.10 28.58 -8.62
N PRO A 253 -48.89 28.76 -9.22
CA PRO A 253 -47.75 27.86 -9.55
C PRO A 253 -46.38 28.54 -9.24
N ASN A 254 -45.41 27.85 -8.60
CA ASN A 254 -43.96 27.91 -8.96
C ASN A 254 -42.98 27.27 -7.94
N ASP A 255 -43.42 26.84 -6.75
CA ASP A 255 -42.52 26.18 -5.77
C ASP A 255 -42.48 24.63 -5.86
N TRP A 256 -43.17 24.03 -6.83
CA TRP A 256 -43.33 22.57 -6.90
C TRP A 256 -42.08 21.80 -7.33
N ILE A 257 -41.12 22.40 -8.05
CA ILE A 257 -39.92 21.69 -8.53
C ILE A 257 -38.85 21.53 -7.44
N LEU A 258 -38.70 22.52 -6.55
CA LEU A 258 -37.77 22.43 -5.41
C LEU A 258 -38.30 21.51 -4.29
N VAL A 259 -39.62 21.53 -4.06
CA VAL A 259 -40.29 20.60 -3.13
C VAL A 259 -40.20 19.16 -3.66
N LYS A 260 -40.32 18.92 -4.97
CA LYS A 260 -40.14 17.59 -5.58
C LYS A 260 -38.72 17.06 -5.42
N TYR A 261 -37.70 17.92 -5.54
CA TYR A 261 -36.29 17.52 -5.38
C TYR A 261 -35.91 17.22 -3.92
N LYS A 262 -36.41 17.99 -2.94
CA LYS A 262 -36.19 17.74 -1.51
C LYS A 262 -37.01 16.55 -0.97
N TYR A 263 -38.22 16.35 -1.46
CA TYR A 263 -39.06 15.21 -1.07
C TYR A 263 -38.48 13.87 -1.56
N LEU A 264 -37.92 13.80 -2.78
CA LEU A 264 -37.23 12.61 -3.33
C LEU A 264 -35.94 12.22 -2.59
N GLN A 265 -35.27 13.19 -1.97
CA GLN A 265 -34.11 12.95 -1.09
C GLN A 265 -34.56 12.52 0.32
N PHE A 266 -35.65 13.08 0.83
CA PHE A 266 -36.22 12.73 2.14
C PHE A 266 -36.87 11.34 2.16
N THR A 267 -37.57 10.92 1.10
CA THR A 267 -38.09 9.55 0.98
C THR A 267 -36.97 8.53 0.83
N ARG A 268 -35.89 8.80 0.08
CA ARG A 268 -34.73 7.90 0.02
C ARG A 268 -34.05 7.70 1.37
N ILE A 269 -33.88 8.75 2.17
CA ILE A 269 -33.28 8.65 3.51
C ILE A 269 -34.24 7.96 4.51
N LYS A 270 -35.55 8.22 4.42
CA LYS A 270 -36.56 7.56 5.27
C LYS A 270 -36.77 6.08 4.89
N THR A 271 -36.66 5.73 3.62
CA THR A 271 -36.68 4.36 3.11
C THR A 271 -35.45 3.59 3.57
N ILE A 272 -34.24 4.15 3.45
CA ILE A 272 -33.00 3.56 4.01
C ILE A 272 -33.09 3.39 5.55
N ALA A 273 -33.72 4.33 6.27
CA ALA A 273 -33.89 4.25 7.73
C ALA A 273 -35.00 3.30 8.20
N ILE A 274 -36.03 3.05 7.38
CA ILE A 274 -37.08 2.04 7.64
C ILE A 274 -36.60 0.64 7.20
N GLU A 275 -35.87 0.53 6.08
CA GLU A 275 -35.21 -0.69 5.59
C GLU A 275 -34.18 -1.19 6.61
N SER A 276 -33.35 -0.31 7.18
CA SER A 276 -32.39 -0.68 8.24
C SER A 276 -33.05 -1.10 9.57
N LYS A 277 -34.32 -0.73 9.81
CA LYS A 277 -35.07 -1.10 11.03
C LYS A 277 -35.87 -2.39 10.85
N LYS A 278 -36.45 -2.64 9.67
CA LYS A 278 -37.20 -3.87 9.36
C LYS A 278 -36.28 -5.05 9.02
N GLU A 279 -35.11 -4.82 8.40
CA GLU A 279 -34.05 -5.83 8.24
C GLU A 279 -33.56 -6.39 9.59
N LYS A 280 -33.59 -5.57 10.66
CA LYS A 280 -33.28 -6.01 12.03
C LYS A 280 -34.44 -6.76 12.70
N GLU A 281 -35.70 -6.35 12.47
CA GLU A 281 -36.87 -6.95 13.12
C GLU A 281 -37.29 -8.31 12.50
N ASP A 282 -37.11 -8.51 11.18
CA ASP A 282 -37.37 -9.82 10.53
C ASP A 282 -36.19 -10.80 10.69
N PHE A 283 -34.92 -10.33 10.75
CA PHE A 283 -33.78 -11.17 11.16
C PHE A 283 -33.95 -11.68 12.61
N VAL A 284 -34.47 -10.83 13.51
CA VAL A 284 -34.80 -11.23 14.88
C VAL A 284 -35.96 -12.24 14.91
N LYS A 285 -36.96 -12.12 14.02
CA LYS A 285 -38.07 -13.10 13.91
C LYS A 285 -37.65 -14.43 13.28
N ASP A 286 -36.79 -14.43 12.26
CA ASP A 286 -36.28 -15.65 11.64
C ASP A 286 -35.28 -16.37 12.55
N VAL A 287 -34.45 -15.63 13.31
CA VAL A 287 -33.64 -16.17 14.40
C VAL A 287 -34.52 -16.70 15.54
N GLN A 288 -35.62 -16.02 15.88
CA GLN A 288 -36.58 -16.50 16.88
C GLN A 288 -37.36 -17.73 16.42
N SER A 289 -37.68 -17.87 15.12
CA SER A 289 -38.37 -19.02 14.54
C SER A 289 -37.44 -20.22 14.33
N LEU A 290 -36.16 -19.99 13.97
CA LEU A 290 -35.12 -21.01 14.00
C LEU A 290 -34.82 -21.47 15.43
N CYS A 291 -34.76 -20.56 16.41
CA CYS A 291 -34.64 -20.91 17.82
C CYS A 291 -35.86 -21.71 18.31
N SER A 292 -37.09 -21.40 17.88
CA SER A 292 -38.28 -22.17 18.25
C SER A 292 -38.31 -23.56 17.59
N LEU A 293 -37.87 -23.69 16.33
CA LEU A 293 -37.75 -24.99 15.66
C LEU A 293 -36.66 -25.86 16.29
N ILE A 294 -35.53 -25.27 16.67
CA ILE A 294 -34.47 -25.96 17.41
C ILE A 294 -34.97 -26.34 18.82
N GLN A 295 -35.77 -25.49 19.47
CA GLN A 295 -36.38 -25.81 20.76
C GLN A 295 -37.43 -26.93 20.64
N ASP A 296 -38.24 -26.97 19.58
CA ASP A 296 -39.19 -28.05 19.28
C ASP A 296 -38.46 -29.37 18.95
N ASP A 297 -37.33 -29.32 18.23
CA ASP A 297 -36.50 -30.49 17.97
C ASP A 297 -35.79 -30.98 19.23
N ILE A 298 -35.35 -30.06 20.10
CA ILE A 298 -34.85 -30.41 21.45
C ILE A 298 -35.96 -31.07 22.26
N THR A 299 -37.19 -30.51 22.26
CA THR A 299 -38.33 -31.05 23.02
C THR A 299 -38.74 -32.44 22.49
N LYS A 300 -38.74 -32.66 21.16
CA LYS A 300 -38.95 -33.98 20.55
C LYS A 300 -37.84 -34.97 20.86
N HIS A 301 -36.60 -34.50 20.96
CA HIS A 301 -35.47 -35.33 21.39
C HIS A 301 -35.54 -35.65 22.88
N GLU A 302 -35.98 -34.73 23.73
CA GLU A 302 -36.26 -34.95 25.16
C GLU A 302 -37.43 -35.93 25.36
N GLU A 303 -38.50 -35.86 24.57
CA GLU A 303 -39.60 -36.85 24.56
C GLU A 303 -39.14 -38.24 24.08
N ARG A 304 -38.24 -38.31 23.08
CA ARG A 304 -37.60 -39.57 22.66
C ARG A 304 -36.62 -40.10 23.70
N ILE A 305 -35.94 -39.23 24.44
CA ILE A 305 -35.10 -39.58 25.58
C ILE A 305 -35.96 -40.12 26.72
N ALA A 306 -37.09 -39.47 27.06
CA ALA A 306 -38.07 -39.96 28.03
C ALA A 306 -38.72 -41.29 27.62
N ALA A 307 -38.89 -41.53 26.31
CA ALA A 307 -39.32 -42.83 25.79
C ALA A 307 -38.21 -43.91 25.86
N LEU A 308 -36.93 -43.51 25.80
CA LEU A 308 -35.75 -44.37 25.89
C LEU A 308 -35.21 -44.55 27.31
N GLU A 309 -35.68 -43.76 28.28
CA GLU A 309 -35.45 -43.92 29.72
C GLU A 309 -35.98 -45.26 30.27
N ASN A 310 -36.72 -46.02 29.45
CA ASN A 310 -37.02 -47.43 29.69
C ASN A 310 -35.86 -48.40 29.34
N SER A 311 -34.68 -47.91 28.94
CA SER A 311 -33.47 -48.72 28.70
C SER A 311 -32.17 -47.98 29.05
N SER A 312 -31.72 -48.17 30.28
CA SER A 312 -30.78 -47.37 31.11
C SER A 312 -29.26 -47.37 30.75
N GLY A 313 -28.82 -47.62 29.52
CA GLY A 313 -27.37 -47.72 29.20
C GLY A 313 -26.75 -46.52 28.47
N THR A 314 -27.40 -46.10 27.39
CA THR A 314 -26.82 -45.26 26.33
C THR A 314 -26.96 -43.75 26.59
N LEU A 315 -27.74 -43.37 27.62
CA LEU A 315 -28.15 -42.01 27.91
C LEU A 315 -27.00 -41.13 28.45
N GLN A 316 -26.05 -41.71 29.20
CA GLN A 316 -24.90 -40.96 29.75
C GLN A 316 -23.84 -40.60 28.71
N GLU A 317 -23.71 -41.38 27.63
CA GLU A 317 -22.76 -41.10 26.54
C GLU A 317 -23.28 -39.98 25.64
N ILE A 318 -24.56 -40.05 25.27
CA ILE A 318 -25.22 -39.03 24.44
C ILE A 318 -25.25 -37.67 25.17
N GLN A 319 -25.48 -37.66 26.49
CA GLN A 319 -25.44 -36.41 27.27
C GLN A 319 -24.06 -35.74 27.22
N ARG A 320 -22.97 -36.51 27.29
CA ARG A 320 -21.60 -35.97 27.17
C ARG A 320 -21.33 -35.39 25.78
N ASP A 321 -21.86 -36.01 24.73
CA ASP A 321 -21.70 -35.55 23.35
C ASP A 321 -22.50 -34.27 23.08
N VAL A 322 -23.71 -34.15 23.62
CA VAL A 322 -24.52 -32.93 23.56
C VAL A 322 -23.81 -31.77 24.26
N ASP A 323 -23.24 -32.00 25.44
CA ASP A 323 -22.49 -30.98 26.17
C ASP A 323 -21.17 -30.61 25.46
N SER A 324 -20.55 -31.55 24.75
CA SER A 324 -19.40 -31.31 23.86
C SER A 324 -19.77 -30.43 22.67
N LEU A 325 -20.91 -30.69 22.03
CA LEU A 325 -21.41 -29.91 20.89
C LEU A 325 -21.83 -28.50 21.29
N LYS A 326 -22.48 -28.32 22.45
CA LYS A 326 -22.82 -27.00 23.00
C LYS A 326 -21.56 -26.14 23.19
N ARG A 327 -20.50 -26.69 23.76
CA ARG A 327 -19.21 -25.99 23.91
C ARG A 327 -18.57 -25.62 22.57
N LYS A 328 -18.63 -26.50 21.57
CA LYS A 328 -18.13 -26.20 20.21
C LYS A 328 -18.93 -25.08 19.54
N LEU A 329 -20.24 -25.06 19.71
CA LEU A 329 -21.12 -24.02 19.19
C LEU A 329 -20.82 -22.65 19.81
N ASP A 330 -20.59 -22.59 21.12
CA ASP A 330 -20.24 -21.34 21.80
C ASP A 330 -18.85 -20.82 21.38
N THR A 331 -17.90 -21.73 21.13
CA THR A 331 -16.57 -21.39 20.61
C THR A 331 -16.67 -20.80 19.19
N LEU A 332 -17.45 -21.45 18.31
CA LEU A 332 -17.69 -20.98 16.94
C LEU A 332 -18.41 -19.62 16.89
N LYS A 333 -19.37 -19.39 17.79
CA LYS A 333 -20.06 -18.11 17.92
C LYS A 333 -19.09 -16.98 18.27
N GLU A 334 -18.17 -17.21 19.19
CA GLU A 334 -17.15 -16.21 19.55
C GLU A 334 -16.08 -16.02 18.44
N GLU A 335 -15.75 -17.08 17.69
CA GLU A 335 -14.82 -16.99 16.56
C GLU A 335 -15.40 -16.15 15.41
N ILE A 336 -16.68 -16.36 15.07
CA ILE A 336 -17.41 -15.60 14.05
C ILE A 336 -17.59 -14.15 14.50
N LYS A 337 -17.90 -13.91 15.78
CA LYS A 337 -18.00 -12.55 16.35
C LYS A 337 -16.70 -11.78 16.24
N LYS A 338 -15.55 -12.42 16.53
CA LYS A 338 -14.22 -11.83 16.31
C LYS A 338 -13.96 -11.50 14.84
N GLN A 339 -14.33 -12.39 13.91
CA GLN A 339 -14.11 -12.15 12.47
C GLN A 339 -14.97 -11.02 11.89
N VAL A 340 -16.18 -10.81 12.42
CA VAL A 340 -17.09 -9.74 11.99
C VAL A 340 -16.78 -8.39 12.65
N GLU A 341 -16.25 -8.36 13.88
CA GLU A 341 -15.84 -7.12 14.58
C GLU A 341 -14.50 -6.53 14.08
N ASP A 342 -13.73 -7.32 13.33
CA ASP A 342 -12.37 -7.00 12.93
C ASP A 342 -12.29 -6.23 11.61
N HIS A 343 -12.45 -4.91 11.69
CA HIS A 343 -12.32 -3.97 10.56
C HIS A 343 -10.89 -3.88 9.97
N ILE A 344 -9.89 -4.45 10.67
CA ILE A 344 -8.49 -4.43 10.27
C ILE A 344 -8.10 -5.81 9.70
N PRO A 345 -7.67 -5.88 8.42
CA PRO A 345 -7.26 -7.14 7.79
C PRO A 345 -6.18 -7.91 8.58
N PRO A 346 -6.19 -9.25 8.57
CA PRO A 346 -5.28 -10.07 9.40
C PRO A 346 -3.78 -9.78 9.18
N HIS A 347 -3.36 -9.53 7.93
CA HIS A 347 -1.96 -9.26 7.59
C HIS A 347 -1.49 -7.90 8.13
N ILE A 348 -2.35 -6.87 8.10
CA ILE A 348 -2.07 -5.55 8.68
C ILE A 348 -1.96 -5.64 10.20
N ARG A 349 -2.87 -6.39 10.82
CA ARG A 349 -2.84 -6.62 12.26
C ARG A 349 -1.57 -7.34 12.72
N ALA A 350 -1.09 -8.30 11.94
CA ALA A 350 0.19 -8.96 12.21
C ALA A 350 1.34 -7.93 12.23
N HIS A 351 1.34 -6.98 11.28
CA HIS A 351 2.31 -5.88 11.26
C HIS A 351 2.15 -4.93 12.46
N HIS A 352 0.92 -4.53 12.81
CA HIS A 352 0.67 -3.69 13.99
C HIS A 352 1.18 -4.35 15.28
N ARG A 353 0.90 -5.64 15.45
CA ARG A 353 1.39 -6.41 16.61
C ARG A 353 2.92 -6.47 16.65
N GLN A 354 3.57 -6.56 15.50
CA GLN A 354 5.02 -6.55 15.42
C GLN A 354 5.60 -5.20 15.89
N GLU A 355 5.07 -4.07 15.37
CA GLU A 355 5.48 -2.72 15.80
C GLU A 355 5.26 -2.51 17.30
N ILE A 356 4.09 -2.87 17.83
CA ILE A 356 3.76 -2.69 19.25
C ILE A 356 4.70 -3.51 20.15
N ARG A 357 5.03 -4.75 19.76
CA ARG A 357 6.01 -5.57 20.50
C ARG A 357 7.40 -4.93 20.54
N GLU A 358 7.80 -4.22 19.49
CA GLU A 358 9.06 -3.47 19.49
C GLU A 358 9.03 -2.34 20.53
N TRP A 359 7.91 -1.63 20.64
CA TRP A 359 7.76 -0.54 21.60
C TRP A 359 7.79 -1.06 23.04
N GLU A 360 7.16 -2.21 23.32
CA GLU A 360 7.21 -2.90 24.61
C GLU A 360 8.63 -3.34 24.99
N GLN A 361 9.43 -3.81 24.02
CA GLN A 361 10.83 -4.16 24.27
C GLN A 361 11.65 -2.93 24.66
N ASP A 362 11.44 -1.81 23.96
CA ASP A 362 12.12 -0.55 24.26
C ASP A 362 11.72 0.02 25.65
N GLN A 363 10.50 -0.28 26.16
CA GLN A 363 10.07 0.12 27.51
C GLN A 363 10.98 -0.41 28.63
N THR A 364 11.55 -1.61 28.48
CA THR A 364 12.47 -2.16 29.50
C THR A 364 13.64 -1.22 29.79
N THR A 365 14.06 -0.46 28.76
CA THR A 365 15.14 0.52 28.85
C THR A 365 14.66 1.96 29.04
N PHE A 366 13.36 2.23 28.90
CA PHE A 366 12.78 3.55 28.97
C PHE A 366 12.85 4.15 30.38
N LEU A 367 13.04 5.47 30.45
CA LEU A 367 12.99 6.24 31.69
C LEU A 367 11.85 7.25 31.55
N GLU A 368 10.92 7.24 32.49
CA GLU A 368 9.83 8.20 32.50
C GLU A 368 10.34 9.60 32.86
N THR A 369 10.18 10.53 31.92
CA THR A 369 10.62 11.92 32.06
C THR A 369 9.43 12.83 32.37
N ARG A 370 9.72 14.08 32.77
CA ARG A 370 8.73 15.14 32.88
C ARG A 370 7.97 15.34 31.57
N ALA A 371 8.65 15.25 30.42
CA ALA A 371 8.01 15.34 29.12
C ALA A 371 6.98 14.23 28.92
N THR A 372 7.33 12.99 29.29
CA THR A 372 6.44 11.84 29.21
C THR A 372 5.19 12.06 30.07
N ARG A 373 5.37 12.50 31.32
CA ARG A 373 4.25 12.83 32.23
C ARG A 373 3.37 13.93 31.65
N HIS A 374 3.96 15.02 31.17
CA HIS A 374 3.22 16.13 30.60
C HIS A 374 2.39 15.72 29.37
N ILE A 375 2.93 14.84 28.52
CA ILE A 375 2.19 14.29 27.38
C ILE A 375 1.00 13.47 27.87
N ILE A 376 1.21 12.57 28.84
CA ILE A 376 0.15 11.72 29.42
C ILE A 376 -0.94 12.57 30.08
N GLU A 377 -0.56 13.57 30.87
CA GLU A 377 -1.46 14.53 31.54
C GLU A 377 -2.25 15.40 30.54
N SER A 378 -1.74 15.57 29.31
CA SER A 378 -2.42 16.32 28.26
C SER A 378 -3.46 15.49 27.49
N LEU A 379 -3.42 14.16 27.56
CA LEU A 379 -4.31 13.26 26.83
C LEU A 379 -5.80 13.40 27.19
N PRO A 380 -6.20 13.66 28.44
CA PRO A 380 -7.62 13.83 28.77
C PRO A 380 -8.25 15.05 28.10
N SER A 381 -7.50 16.13 27.94
CA SER A 381 -7.97 17.42 27.39
C SER A 381 -7.77 17.57 25.88
N HIS A 382 -6.91 16.75 25.28
CA HIS A 382 -6.57 16.85 23.86
C HIS A 382 -6.69 15.49 23.15
N ASN A 383 -7.35 15.50 21.99
CA ASN A 383 -7.46 14.31 21.13
C ASN A 383 -6.32 14.20 20.11
N CYS A 384 -5.56 15.27 19.90
CA CYS A 384 -4.38 15.28 19.04
C CYS A 384 -3.23 15.95 19.78
N ILE A 385 -2.09 15.27 19.88
CA ILE A 385 -0.86 15.80 20.48
C ILE A 385 0.27 15.63 19.48
N VAL A 386 0.98 16.72 19.19
CA VAL A 386 2.19 16.72 18.36
C VAL A 386 3.41 16.87 19.26
N VAL A 387 4.26 15.85 19.31
CA VAL A 387 5.54 15.88 20.03
C VAL A 387 6.63 16.34 19.07
N THR A 388 7.20 17.51 19.35
CA THR A 388 8.20 18.16 18.49
C THR A 388 9.58 18.17 19.10
N GLY A 389 10.60 18.29 18.24
CA GLY A 389 11.99 18.41 18.66
C GLY A 389 12.99 17.99 17.57
N SER A 390 14.27 17.95 17.93
CA SER A 390 15.35 17.55 17.03
C SER A 390 15.36 16.04 16.76
N SER A 391 16.15 15.58 15.79
CA SER A 391 16.44 14.14 15.68
C SER A 391 17.13 13.68 16.97
N GLY A 392 16.59 12.62 17.59
CA GLY A 392 17.17 12.02 18.78
C GLY A 392 16.67 12.40 20.14
N CYS A 393 15.85 13.44 20.26
CA CYS A 393 15.37 13.89 21.57
C CYS A 393 14.28 12.99 22.19
N GLY A 394 14.03 11.81 21.63
CA GLY A 394 13.06 10.85 22.18
C GLY A 394 11.58 11.09 21.82
N LYS A 395 11.28 11.78 20.71
CA LYS A 395 9.90 12.06 20.27
C LYS A 395 9.05 10.80 20.14
N SER A 396 9.52 9.84 19.33
CA SER A 396 8.85 8.54 19.11
C SER A 396 8.69 7.77 20.41
N SER A 397 9.76 7.69 21.20
CA SER A 397 9.74 6.99 22.50
C SER A 397 8.68 7.57 23.45
N ASN A 398 8.50 8.89 23.48
CA ASN A 398 7.49 9.54 24.30
C ASN A 398 6.05 9.23 23.81
N ILE A 399 5.78 9.28 22.49
CA ILE A 399 4.45 8.94 21.98
C ILE A 399 4.13 7.45 22.10
N HIS A 400 5.13 6.57 21.94
CA HIS A 400 4.97 5.14 22.17
C HIS A 400 4.65 4.85 23.63
N GLN A 401 5.36 5.49 24.57
CA GLN A 401 5.08 5.33 25.99
C GLN A 401 3.67 5.83 26.35
N ALA A 402 3.26 6.97 25.80
CA ALA A 402 1.90 7.48 25.99
C ALA A 402 0.84 6.53 25.41
N ALA A 403 1.10 5.92 24.25
CA ALA A 403 0.21 4.92 23.64
C ALA A 403 0.07 3.65 24.49
N LEU A 404 1.19 3.14 25.00
CA LEU A 404 1.21 1.96 25.88
C LEU A 404 0.49 2.27 27.20
N HIS A 405 0.67 3.47 27.77
CA HIS A 405 -0.10 3.91 28.92
C HIS A 405 -1.62 3.95 28.64
N LEU A 406 -2.04 4.51 27.49
CA LEU A 406 -3.45 4.51 27.09
C LEU A 406 -4.02 3.09 26.96
N ARG A 407 -3.24 2.14 26.42
CA ARG A 407 -3.65 0.74 26.30
C ARG A 407 -3.77 0.08 27.67
N ASP A 408 -2.72 0.18 28.48
CA ASP A 408 -2.60 -0.57 29.73
C ASP A 408 -3.49 -0.01 30.84
N SER A 409 -3.68 1.31 30.88
CA SER A 409 -4.46 2.00 31.93
C SER A 409 -5.88 2.37 31.50
N LEU A 410 -6.15 2.56 30.20
CA LEU A 410 -7.43 3.09 29.70
C LEU A 410 -8.09 2.24 28.61
N GLU A 411 -7.51 1.06 28.31
CA GLU A 411 -8.01 0.05 27.36
C GLU A 411 -8.15 0.57 25.92
N TYR A 412 -7.23 1.43 25.48
CA TYR A 412 -7.15 1.85 24.09
C TYR A 412 -6.52 0.78 23.19
N GLU A 413 -7.12 0.53 22.03
CA GLU A 413 -6.51 -0.19 20.92
C GLU A 413 -5.49 0.72 20.21
N ILE A 414 -4.24 0.27 20.15
CA ILE A 414 -3.15 1.00 19.49
C ILE A 414 -3.17 0.68 17.99
N ILE A 415 -3.17 1.72 17.16
CA ILE A 415 -3.14 1.63 15.71
C ILE A 415 -1.93 2.41 15.18
N PRO A 416 -0.81 1.72 14.86
CA PRO A 416 0.28 2.31 14.11
C PRO A 416 -0.21 2.72 12.71
N VAL A 417 0.05 3.95 12.31
CA VAL A 417 -0.27 4.46 10.98
C VAL A 417 0.96 4.29 10.09
N LEU A 418 0.85 3.44 9.07
CA LEU A 418 1.96 3.00 8.24
C LEU A 418 2.01 3.73 6.88
N THR A 419 0.86 3.99 6.28
CA THR A 419 0.75 4.58 4.94
C THR A 419 0.38 6.07 4.95
N GLY A 420 -0.27 6.54 6.01
CA GLY A 420 -0.71 7.92 6.16
C GLY A 420 -2.17 8.04 6.61
N PRO A 421 -2.84 9.17 6.33
CA PRO A 421 -4.18 9.45 6.86
C PRO A 421 -5.25 8.44 6.37
N THR A 422 -5.00 7.72 5.29
CA THR A 422 -5.89 6.65 4.79
C THR A 422 -6.07 5.51 5.79
N ASP A 423 -5.02 5.16 6.55
CA ASP A 423 -5.12 4.13 7.58
C ASP A 423 -6.10 4.53 8.68
N ILE A 424 -6.09 5.82 9.07
CA ILE A 424 -7.05 6.35 10.03
C ILE A 424 -8.47 6.20 9.47
N MET A 425 -8.69 6.56 8.20
CA MET A 425 -10.02 6.47 7.58
C MET A 425 -10.52 5.03 7.46
N ASN A 426 -9.62 4.07 7.22
CA ASN A 426 -9.98 2.67 7.00
C ASN A 426 -10.18 1.90 8.31
N TYR A 427 -9.42 2.25 9.37
CA TYR A 427 -9.37 1.47 10.60
C TYR A 427 -10.06 2.14 11.79
N TYR A 428 -10.50 3.39 11.63
CA TYR A 428 -11.31 4.06 12.65
C TYR A 428 -12.62 3.34 12.88
N ASN A 429 -12.90 3.05 14.15
CA ASN A 429 -14.12 2.44 14.63
C ASN A 429 -14.65 3.24 15.83
N GLU A 430 -15.82 3.85 15.65
CA GLU A 430 -16.47 4.68 16.67
C GLU A 430 -16.85 3.94 17.96
N ASN A 431 -16.95 2.61 17.90
CA ASN A 431 -17.28 1.77 19.05
C ASN A 431 -16.05 1.29 19.82
N LYS A 432 -14.83 1.62 19.38
CA LYS A 432 -13.59 1.24 20.03
C LYS A 432 -12.83 2.48 20.51
N LYS A 433 -12.22 2.38 21.70
CA LYS A 433 -11.23 3.36 22.13
C LYS A 433 -9.96 3.13 21.33
N GLN A 434 -9.61 4.05 20.43
CA GLN A 434 -8.47 3.87 19.54
C GLN A 434 -7.46 5.01 19.68
N VAL A 435 -6.17 4.67 19.66
CA VAL A 435 -5.07 5.62 19.59
C VAL A 435 -4.27 5.38 18.32
N PHE A 436 -4.19 6.40 17.47
CA PHE A 436 -3.44 6.40 16.24
C PHE A 436 -2.05 7.00 16.46
N ILE A 437 -1.01 6.28 16.05
CA ILE A 437 0.38 6.66 16.24
C ILE A 437 1.02 6.90 14.88
N VAL A 438 1.57 8.10 14.69
CA VAL A 438 2.27 8.47 13.46
C VAL A 438 3.69 8.91 13.82
N ASP A 439 4.67 8.15 13.34
CA ASP A 439 6.07 8.51 13.48
C ASP A 439 6.59 9.32 12.28
N ASP A 440 7.31 10.41 12.57
CA ASP A 440 7.95 11.27 11.58
C ASP A 440 7.00 11.66 10.43
N ILE A 441 5.86 12.27 10.78
CA ILE A 441 4.69 12.53 9.92
C ILE A 441 4.97 13.04 8.50
N CYS A 442 6.06 13.79 8.27
CA CYS A 442 6.43 14.35 6.96
C CYS A 442 7.88 14.05 6.55
N GLY A 443 8.48 12.97 7.08
CA GLY A 443 9.79 12.48 6.66
C GLY A 443 10.95 12.80 7.60
N LYS A 444 12.10 12.15 7.33
CA LYS A 444 13.30 12.13 8.20
C LYS A 444 14.30 13.26 7.99
N GLU A 445 14.38 13.83 6.79
CA GLU A 445 15.43 14.81 6.46
C GLU A 445 14.87 16.13 5.95
N THR A 446 13.91 16.07 5.02
CA THR A 446 13.20 17.22 4.45
C THR A 446 11.70 16.96 4.47
N ILE A 447 10.92 18.03 4.35
CA ILE A 447 9.45 17.94 4.26
C ILE A 447 9.09 17.18 2.98
N ASN A 448 8.47 16.02 3.13
CA ASN A 448 7.84 15.34 2.01
C ASN A 448 6.53 16.07 1.67
N MET A 449 6.57 16.90 0.61
CA MET A 449 5.42 17.70 0.18
C MET A 449 4.22 16.86 -0.28
N GLN A 450 4.46 15.68 -0.85
CA GLN A 450 3.37 14.77 -1.24
C GLN A 450 2.65 14.21 -0.01
N THR A 451 3.42 13.78 1.00
CA THR A 451 2.87 13.33 2.28
C THR A 451 2.10 14.46 2.96
N LEU A 452 2.68 15.66 3.03
CA LEU A 452 2.03 16.82 3.63
C LEU A 452 0.72 17.18 2.92
N GLN A 453 0.70 17.18 1.58
CA GLN A 453 -0.51 17.44 0.82
C GLN A 453 -1.58 16.38 1.10
N THR A 454 -1.19 15.11 1.20
CA THR A 454 -2.11 14.02 1.57
C THR A 454 -2.73 14.26 2.95
N TRP A 455 -1.96 14.66 3.96
CA TRP A 455 -2.52 15.01 5.28
C TRP A 455 -3.49 16.20 5.21
N ARG A 456 -3.25 17.18 4.33
CA ARG A 456 -4.14 18.32 4.12
C ARG A 456 -5.45 17.93 3.46
N ASP A 457 -5.41 17.06 2.46
CA ASP A 457 -6.62 16.62 1.74
C ASP A 457 -7.62 15.88 2.67
N TYR A 458 -7.11 15.31 3.76
CA TYR A 458 -7.91 14.60 4.77
C TYR A 458 -8.17 15.41 6.04
N SER A 459 -7.68 16.66 6.15
CA SER A 459 -7.73 17.45 7.40
C SER A 459 -9.15 17.64 7.92
N GLU A 460 -10.10 18.03 7.05
CA GLU A 460 -11.49 18.26 7.43
C GLU A 460 -12.18 16.98 7.94
N LYS A 461 -11.84 15.82 7.37
CA LYS A 461 -12.40 14.53 7.80
C LYS A 461 -11.80 14.12 9.15
N MET A 462 -10.49 14.28 9.34
CA MET A 462 -9.83 14.00 10.61
C MET A 462 -10.33 14.92 11.71
N GLU A 463 -10.59 16.19 11.43
CA GLU A 463 -11.15 17.12 12.41
C GLU A 463 -12.52 16.67 12.94
N LYS A 464 -13.34 16.02 12.09
CA LYS A 464 -14.62 15.43 12.51
C LYS A 464 -14.40 14.23 13.43
N ILE A 465 -13.44 13.35 13.11
CA ILE A 465 -13.13 12.16 13.90
C ILE A 465 -12.57 12.53 15.28
N PHE A 466 -11.63 13.48 15.33
CA PHE A 466 -10.91 13.86 16.56
C PHE A 466 -11.54 15.04 17.29
N LYS A 467 -12.76 15.47 16.92
CA LYS A 467 -13.45 16.58 17.60
C LYS A 467 -13.67 16.22 19.07
N VAL A 468 -13.28 17.11 19.98
CA VAL A 468 -13.58 16.96 21.41
C VAL A 468 -15.09 17.12 21.57
N ALA A 469 -15.76 16.15 22.17
CA ALA A 469 -17.16 16.30 22.53
C ALA A 469 -17.24 17.38 23.62
N GLU A 470 -17.83 18.52 23.32
CA GLU A 470 -18.17 19.52 24.32
C GLU A 470 -19.08 18.84 25.35
N LYS A 471 -18.64 18.79 26.61
CA LYS A 471 -19.51 18.37 27.71
C LYS A 471 -20.51 19.49 27.92
N ASP A 472 -21.75 19.27 27.50
CA ASP A 472 -22.88 20.08 27.96
C ASP A 472 -22.98 19.93 29.48
N VAL A 473 -22.53 20.95 30.19
CA VAL A 473 -22.86 21.15 31.61
C VAL A 473 -24.27 21.73 31.64
N ALA A 474 -25.30 20.91 31.46
CA ALA A 474 -26.67 21.24 31.87
C ALA A 474 -27.61 20.03 31.77
N GLY A 475 -28.25 19.68 32.90
CA GLY A 475 -29.61 19.15 32.87
C GLY A 475 -29.77 17.63 32.98
N LYS A 476 -29.94 17.18 34.22
CA LYS A 476 -30.77 16.06 34.70
C LYS A 476 -31.42 15.12 33.67
N ASN A 477 -31.20 13.83 33.96
CA ASN A 477 -32.04 12.67 33.64
C ASN A 477 -32.03 12.19 32.18
N ASP A 478 -31.05 11.36 31.83
CA ASP A 478 -31.39 9.98 31.45
C ASP A 478 -30.17 9.04 31.54
N LYS A 479 -30.45 7.77 31.82
CA LYS A 479 -29.44 6.72 32.04
C LYS A 479 -28.72 6.34 30.74
N THR A 480 -27.44 6.73 30.68
CA THR A 480 -26.29 5.93 30.20
C THR A 480 -26.40 5.23 28.84
N VAL A 481 -26.06 5.94 27.76
CA VAL A 481 -25.23 5.37 26.69
C VAL A 481 -23.80 5.85 26.98
N LEU A 482 -22.95 4.94 27.46
CA LEU A 482 -21.52 5.17 27.64
C LEU A 482 -20.91 5.49 26.27
N LYS A 483 -20.83 6.78 25.93
CA LYS A 483 -20.13 7.25 24.74
C LYS A 483 -18.66 6.86 24.90
N VAL A 484 -18.22 5.89 24.09
CA VAL A 484 -16.85 5.40 24.06
C VAL A 484 -15.90 6.59 23.93
N SER A 485 -14.85 6.59 24.74
CA SER A 485 -13.88 7.68 24.82
C SER A 485 -13.36 8.06 23.45
N SER A 486 -13.30 9.35 23.13
CA SER A 486 -12.90 9.84 21.81
C SER A 486 -11.52 9.31 21.40
N PRO A 487 -11.32 9.05 20.08
CA PRO A 487 -10.06 8.55 19.58
C PRO A 487 -8.93 9.56 19.84
N LYS A 488 -7.71 9.05 19.96
CA LYS A 488 -6.49 9.84 20.20
C LYS A 488 -5.56 9.76 19.00
N LEU A 489 -4.85 10.84 18.70
CA LEU A 489 -3.84 10.93 17.64
C LEU A 489 -2.54 11.47 18.25
N LEU A 490 -1.48 10.67 18.22
CA LEU A 490 -0.15 11.05 18.69
C LEU A 490 0.82 11.07 17.51
N LEU A 491 1.50 12.21 17.34
CA LEU A 491 2.32 12.49 16.17
C LEU A 491 3.73 12.86 16.64
N SER A 492 4.77 12.26 16.06
CA SER A 492 6.13 12.78 16.19
C SER A 492 6.48 13.64 14.96
N CYS A 493 7.06 14.82 15.22
CA CYS A 493 7.39 15.78 14.16
C CYS A 493 8.71 16.51 14.46
N ARG A 494 9.52 16.82 13.44
CA ARG A 494 10.69 17.67 13.63
C ARG A 494 10.26 19.11 13.88
N LEU A 495 10.92 19.81 14.80
CA LEU A 495 10.53 21.18 15.17
C LEU A 495 10.53 22.14 13.97
N HIS A 496 11.47 22.00 13.03
CA HIS A 496 11.49 22.85 11.83
C HIS A 496 10.29 22.55 10.91
N ILE A 497 9.91 21.28 10.72
CA ILE A 497 8.73 20.89 9.94
C ILE A 497 7.47 21.44 10.59
N TYR A 498 7.36 21.32 11.91
CA TYR A 498 6.23 21.85 12.65
C TYR A 498 6.08 23.36 12.43
N LYS A 499 7.18 24.12 12.43
CA LYS A 499 7.17 25.59 12.24
C LYS A 499 6.79 26.05 10.82
N GLU A 500 6.70 25.14 9.85
CA GLU A 500 6.42 25.48 8.46
C GLU A 500 4.97 25.89 8.26
N ALA A 501 4.76 26.98 7.50
CA ALA A 501 3.44 27.57 7.32
C ALA A 501 2.43 26.59 6.72
N GLN A 502 2.87 25.66 5.87
CA GLN A 502 2.01 24.66 5.26
C GLN A 502 1.56 23.59 6.26
N PHE A 503 2.43 23.20 7.21
CA PHE A 503 2.08 22.26 8.27
C PHE A 503 1.12 22.90 9.27
N GLN A 504 1.39 24.15 9.66
CA GLN A 504 0.56 24.94 10.57
C GLN A 504 -0.88 25.20 10.05
N ARG A 505 -1.13 25.04 8.75
CA ARG A 505 -2.48 25.14 8.16
C ARG A 505 -3.38 23.95 8.51
N ILE A 506 -2.83 22.84 9.01
CA ILE A 506 -3.63 21.70 9.48
C ILE A 506 -4.04 21.97 10.93
N SER A 507 -5.22 22.55 11.11
CA SER A 507 -5.66 23.06 12.43
C SER A 507 -5.63 22.01 13.53
N LEU A 508 -5.90 20.74 13.19
CA LEU A 508 -5.83 19.62 14.13
C LEU A 508 -4.46 19.49 14.80
N PHE A 509 -3.38 19.73 14.05
CA PHE A 509 -2.00 19.54 14.51
C PHE A 509 -1.48 20.70 15.35
N THR A 510 -2.13 21.86 15.30
CA THR A 510 -1.71 23.06 16.04
C THR A 510 -2.40 23.18 17.41
N LYS A 511 -3.34 22.28 17.73
CA LYS A 511 -4.11 22.32 18.99
C LYS A 511 -3.25 22.11 20.24
N LYS A 512 -2.28 21.18 20.18
CA LYS A 512 -1.39 20.87 21.32
C LYS A 512 -0.03 20.39 20.83
N GLU A 513 0.97 21.25 21.05
CA GLU A 513 2.38 20.92 20.88
C GLU A 513 3.02 20.55 22.22
N CYS A 514 3.87 19.52 22.20
CA CYS A 514 4.79 19.18 23.26
C CYS A 514 6.23 19.24 22.70
N ASN A 515 6.85 20.40 22.82
CA ASN A 515 8.20 20.64 22.31
C ASN A 515 9.27 20.17 23.31
N LEU A 516 9.94 19.05 23.00
CA LEU A 516 10.99 18.45 23.84
C LEU A 516 12.28 19.29 23.93
N LEU A 517 12.36 20.40 23.20
CA LEU A 517 13.46 21.36 23.28
C LEU A 517 13.08 22.61 24.09
N SER A 518 11.83 22.73 24.56
CA SER A 518 11.41 23.87 25.37
C SER A 518 11.99 23.76 26.79
N PRO A 519 12.24 24.88 27.49
CA PRO A 519 12.76 24.85 28.87
C PRO A 519 11.88 24.04 29.84
N GLU A 520 10.58 23.95 29.56
CA GLU A 520 9.60 23.24 30.38
C GLU A 520 9.67 21.73 30.19
N LEU A 521 10.01 21.24 28.99
CA LEU A 521 9.94 19.81 28.62
C LEU A 521 11.29 19.22 28.21
N CYS A 522 12.35 20.00 28.14
CA CYS A 522 13.69 19.48 27.90
C CYS A 522 14.16 18.61 29.08
N LEU A 523 15.03 17.66 28.79
CA LEU A 523 15.56 16.75 29.80
C LEU A 523 16.29 17.52 30.90
N LEU A 524 15.93 17.27 32.15
CA LEU A 524 16.69 17.74 33.30
C LEU A 524 18.05 17.06 33.39
N GLU A 525 18.99 17.72 34.07
CA GLU A 525 20.25 17.10 34.46
C GLU A 525 20.03 15.80 35.23
N ALA A 526 19.14 15.81 36.23
CA ALA A 526 18.80 14.59 36.98
C ALA A 526 18.27 13.48 36.08
N GLU A 527 17.45 13.78 35.06
CA GLU A 527 16.92 12.78 34.14
C GLU A 527 18.02 12.23 33.21
N ARG A 528 18.91 13.09 32.73
CA ARG A 528 20.09 12.69 31.93
C ARG A 528 21.00 11.77 32.72
N MET A 529 21.26 12.10 33.99
CA MET A 529 22.09 11.27 34.88
C MET A 529 21.44 9.91 35.12
N HIS A 530 20.14 9.86 35.44
CA HIS A 530 19.43 8.59 35.57
C HIS A 530 19.47 7.75 34.28
N MET A 531 19.36 8.37 33.11
CA MET A 531 19.55 7.66 31.85
C MET A 531 20.97 7.10 31.72
N LEU A 532 21.99 7.86 32.12
CA LEU A 532 23.39 7.47 32.02
C LEU A 532 23.74 6.27 32.92
N HIS A 533 23.26 6.27 34.17
CA HIS A 533 23.43 5.15 35.13
C HIS A 533 22.91 3.80 34.60
N LYS A 534 22.03 3.81 33.58
CA LYS A 534 21.52 2.59 32.96
C LYS A 534 22.49 1.94 31.96
N TYR A 535 23.48 2.69 31.47
CA TYR A 535 24.40 2.23 30.42
C TYR A 535 25.87 2.27 30.84
N VAL A 536 26.22 3.08 31.83
CA VAL A 536 27.60 3.33 32.25
C VAL A 536 27.73 3.07 33.76
N PRO A 537 28.75 2.32 34.21
CA PRO A 537 29.07 2.12 35.62
C PRO A 537 29.29 3.42 36.42
N ASP A 538 28.95 3.42 37.71
CA ASP A 538 28.98 4.61 38.58
C ASP A 538 30.39 5.23 38.72
N ASP A 539 31.44 4.39 38.75
CA ASP A 539 32.83 4.83 38.83
C ASP A 539 33.27 5.65 37.60
N ILE A 540 32.74 5.33 36.42
CA ILE A 540 32.97 6.11 35.21
C ILE A 540 32.16 7.40 35.24
N ILE A 541 30.90 7.35 35.72
CA ILE A 541 30.00 8.51 35.79
C ILE A 541 30.58 9.61 36.68
N ASP A 542 31.11 9.25 37.84
CA ASP A 542 31.73 10.21 38.77
C ASP A 542 32.90 10.96 38.12
N ASN A 543 33.63 10.30 37.23
CA ASN A 543 34.76 10.89 36.50
C ASN A 543 34.36 11.82 35.33
N ILE A 544 33.10 11.75 34.87
CA ILE A 544 32.62 12.49 33.68
C ILE A 544 31.45 13.44 33.97
N LYS A 545 30.91 13.46 35.19
CA LYS A 545 29.71 14.22 35.58
C LYS A 545 29.70 15.67 35.05
N GLN A 546 30.80 16.39 35.23
CA GLN A 546 30.96 17.78 34.75
C GLN A 546 30.83 17.94 33.22
N VAL A 547 31.22 16.93 32.46
CA VAL A 547 31.19 16.94 30.99
C VAL A 547 29.81 16.57 30.45
N THR A 548 28.96 15.93 31.27
CA THR A 548 27.60 15.55 30.87
C THR A 548 26.59 16.69 31.03
N GLU A 549 26.98 17.77 31.72
CA GLU A 549 26.20 18.98 31.86
C GLU A 549 26.05 19.68 30.50
N ASN A 550 24.81 19.98 30.11
CA ASN A 550 24.47 20.70 28.87
C ASN A 550 24.83 20.01 27.54
N VAL A 551 25.00 18.70 27.54
CA VAL A 551 25.21 17.93 26.29
C VAL A 551 23.88 17.51 25.70
N ASP A 552 23.65 17.87 24.43
CA ASP A 552 22.53 17.37 23.62
C ASP A 552 22.71 15.86 23.33
N TYR A 553 21.85 15.19 22.56
CA TYR A 553 22.02 13.79 22.12
C TYR A 553 21.75 12.69 23.18
N PHE A 554 21.03 12.96 24.25
CA PHE A 554 20.44 11.91 25.09
C PHE A 554 19.19 11.30 24.44
N PRO A 555 18.98 9.96 24.52
CA PRO A 555 19.79 8.94 25.20
C PRO A 555 20.90 8.31 24.32
N LEU A 556 21.11 8.81 23.09
CA LEU A 556 22.07 8.23 22.13
C LEU A 556 23.48 8.10 22.71
N LEU A 557 24.00 9.14 23.37
CA LEU A 557 25.35 9.09 23.94
C LEU A 557 25.49 8.06 25.07
N CYS A 558 24.47 7.91 25.92
CA CYS A 558 24.48 6.86 26.94
C CYS A 558 24.61 5.49 26.29
N LYS A 559 23.81 5.22 25.26
CA LYS A 559 23.83 3.95 24.53
C LYS A 559 25.17 3.70 23.83
N LEU A 560 25.76 4.73 23.24
CA LEU A 560 27.10 4.65 22.64
C LEU A 560 28.21 4.49 23.68
N SER A 561 27.99 4.86 24.94
CA SER A 561 28.97 4.76 26.02
C SER A 561 29.03 3.39 26.66
N LYS A 562 28.09 2.50 26.30
CA LYS A 562 28.09 1.12 26.73
C LYS A 562 29.42 0.45 26.37
N ASP A 563 30.02 -0.24 27.34
CA ASP A 563 31.27 -1.01 27.22
C ASP A 563 32.53 -0.17 26.86
N LYS A 564 32.51 1.16 27.08
CA LYS A 564 33.65 2.06 26.87
C LYS A 564 34.36 2.44 28.16
N THR A 565 35.65 2.75 28.06
CA THR A 565 36.46 3.24 29.18
C THR A 565 36.10 4.68 29.56
N SER A 566 36.46 5.11 30.78
CA SER A 566 36.17 6.48 31.24
C SER A 566 36.72 7.57 30.31
N GLU A 567 37.89 7.36 29.69
CA GLU A 567 38.50 8.33 28.80
C GLU A 567 37.75 8.43 27.45
N GLU A 568 37.31 7.30 26.92
CA GLU A 568 36.52 7.25 25.68
C GLU A 568 35.14 7.87 25.87
N VAL A 569 34.48 7.59 27.01
CA VAL A 569 33.21 8.21 27.36
C VAL A 569 33.39 9.72 27.53
N LYS A 570 34.43 10.17 28.23
CA LYS A 570 34.72 11.60 28.38
C LYS A 570 34.90 12.29 27.03
N LYS A 571 35.70 11.71 26.12
CA LYS A 571 35.89 12.23 24.76
C LYS A 571 34.57 12.29 23.98
N LEU A 572 33.73 11.27 24.12
CA LEU A 572 32.43 11.19 23.47
C LEU A 572 31.47 12.28 23.96
N PHE A 573 31.45 12.61 25.25
CA PHE A 573 30.58 13.68 25.77
C PHE A 573 31.16 15.08 25.54
N THR A 574 32.49 15.27 25.55
CA THR A 574 33.11 16.58 25.28
C THR A 574 32.97 16.99 23.81
N ALA A 575 33.14 16.05 22.87
CA ALA A 575 33.07 16.33 21.44
C ALA A 575 32.37 15.20 20.67
N PRO A 576 31.03 15.06 20.83
CA PRO A 576 30.29 13.90 20.32
C PRO A 576 30.47 13.67 18.81
N LEU A 577 30.34 14.73 18.02
CA LEU A 577 30.44 14.62 16.55
C LEU A 577 31.85 14.23 16.09
N ILE A 578 32.89 14.77 16.74
CA ILE A 578 34.28 14.47 16.40
C ILE A 578 34.59 13.02 16.76
N SER A 579 34.22 12.59 17.96
CA SER A 579 34.43 11.22 18.44
C SER A 579 33.69 10.20 17.58
N ILE A 580 32.42 10.43 17.26
CA ILE A 580 31.63 9.54 16.39
C ILE A 580 32.26 9.45 14.99
N LYS A 581 32.66 10.59 14.41
CA LYS A 581 33.33 10.63 13.10
C LYS A 581 34.64 9.86 13.10
N GLN A 582 35.47 10.01 14.13
CA GLN A 582 36.73 9.27 14.27
C GLN A 582 36.47 7.77 14.39
N ASN A 583 35.51 7.35 15.21
CA ASN A 583 35.18 5.94 15.37
C ASN A 583 34.68 5.30 14.07
N ILE A 584 33.83 5.99 13.30
CA ILE A 584 33.39 5.52 11.98
C ILE A 584 34.57 5.43 11.01
N ASN A 585 35.49 6.40 11.01
CA ASN A 585 36.71 6.31 10.21
C ASN A 585 37.58 5.11 10.61
N ASN A 586 37.74 4.84 11.89
CA ASN A 586 38.50 3.67 12.35
C ASN A 586 37.86 2.37 11.85
N ILE A 587 36.53 2.23 11.97
CA ILE A 587 35.79 1.08 11.41
C ILE A 587 36.07 0.90 9.91
N ILE A 588 36.07 2.00 9.14
CA ILE A 588 36.35 2.00 7.70
C ILE A 588 37.74 1.47 7.37
N HIS A 589 38.74 1.75 8.22
CA HIS A 589 40.12 1.36 7.99
C HIS A 589 40.50 0.00 8.59
N GLU A 590 39.90 -0.38 9.71
CA GLU A 590 40.30 -1.54 10.51
C GLU A 590 39.42 -2.77 10.24
N ASN A 591 38.14 -2.59 9.88
CA ASN A 591 37.20 -3.69 9.76
C ASN A 591 36.30 -3.58 8.52
N LYS A 592 36.73 -4.23 7.43
CA LYS A 592 36.00 -4.22 6.16
C LYS A 592 34.59 -4.82 6.23
N GLN A 593 34.33 -5.78 7.13
CA GLN A 593 33.00 -6.38 7.29
C GLN A 593 32.03 -5.43 7.97
N GLN A 594 32.47 -4.74 9.02
CA GLN A 594 31.67 -3.70 9.69
C GLN A 594 31.45 -2.51 8.75
N PHE A 595 32.49 -2.09 8.01
CA PHE A 595 32.34 -1.04 7.01
C PHE A 595 31.32 -1.43 5.92
N CYS A 596 31.42 -2.65 5.38
CA CYS A 596 30.45 -3.17 4.42
C CYS A 596 29.02 -3.19 5.01
N ALA A 597 28.85 -3.62 6.27
CA ALA A 597 27.55 -3.61 6.95
C ALA A 597 26.94 -2.20 7.04
N LEU A 598 27.73 -1.18 7.40
CA LEU A 598 27.27 0.22 7.42
C LEU A 598 26.86 0.69 6.02
N VAL A 599 27.66 0.40 5.00
CA VAL A 599 27.37 0.75 3.61
C VAL A 599 26.07 0.11 3.13
N LEU A 600 25.83 -1.16 3.48
CA LEU A 600 24.59 -1.86 3.14
C LEU A 600 23.36 -1.22 3.81
N CYS A 601 23.43 -0.86 5.09
CA CYS A 601 22.34 -0.12 5.75
C CYS A 601 22.08 1.26 5.10
N ILE A 602 23.14 1.97 4.70
CA ILE A 602 23.02 3.29 4.06
C ILE A 602 22.34 3.16 2.68
N LEU A 603 22.80 2.23 1.84
CA LEU A 603 22.29 2.06 0.48
C LEU A 603 20.84 1.55 0.43
N PHE A 604 20.39 0.90 1.50
CA PHE A 604 19.04 0.36 1.61
C PHE A 604 18.11 1.24 2.47
N ASN A 605 18.40 2.55 2.52
CA ASN A 605 17.55 3.56 3.11
C ASN A 605 17.30 3.31 4.61
N ASP A 606 18.38 3.24 5.38
CA ASP A 606 18.41 3.13 6.85
C ASP A 606 18.16 1.70 7.40
N GLY A 607 18.12 0.68 6.54
CA GLY A 607 17.86 -0.71 6.97
C GLY A 607 18.34 -1.78 5.99
N PHE A 608 18.83 -2.92 6.48
CA PHE A 608 19.22 -4.06 5.65
C PHE A 608 18.77 -5.39 6.27
N ASP A 609 17.98 -6.17 5.52
CA ASP A 609 17.52 -7.49 5.93
C ASP A 609 18.63 -8.54 5.80
N THR A 610 19.11 -9.03 6.94
CA THR A 610 20.22 -10.00 6.97
C THR A 610 19.79 -11.43 6.69
N ASP A 611 18.49 -11.74 6.62
CA ASP A 611 18.03 -13.05 6.17
C ASP A 611 18.40 -13.32 4.70
N TRP A 612 18.59 -12.24 3.93
CA TRP A 612 19.20 -12.31 2.61
C TRP A 612 20.59 -12.99 2.61
N LEU A 613 21.38 -12.86 3.69
CA LEU A 613 22.68 -13.51 3.83
C LEU A 613 22.58 -15.01 4.16
N LYS A 614 21.40 -15.50 4.56
CA LYS A 614 21.17 -16.93 4.86
C LYS A 614 20.91 -17.77 3.60
N LEU A 615 20.47 -17.15 2.52
CA LEU A 615 20.18 -17.83 1.25
C LEU A 615 21.45 -18.49 0.70
N GLY A 616 21.36 -19.74 0.25
CA GLY A 616 22.54 -20.56 -0.07
C GLY A 616 23.03 -20.35 -1.50
N SER A 617 22.11 -20.18 -2.44
CA SER A 617 22.39 -20.11 -3.87
C SER A 617 22.15 -18.71 -4.45
N VAL A 618 22.90 -18.36 -5.49
CA VAL A 618 22.70 -17.12 -6.27
C VAL A 618 21.30 -17.11 -6.91
N SER A 619 20.74 -18.28 -7.24
CA SER A 619 19.39 -18.47 -7.78
C SER A 619 18.26 -18.09 -6.82
N GLU A 620 18.35 -18.47 -5.53
CA GLU A 620 17.38 -18.08 -4.49
C GLU A 620 17.40 -16.58 -4.19
N ARG A 621 18.53 -15.96 -4.54
CA ARG A 621 18.83 -14.55 -4.32
C ARG A 621 18.31 -13.64 -5.45
N LYS A 622 17.89 -14.17 -6.61
CA LYS A 622 17.57 -13.37 -7.83
C LYS A 622 16.28 -12.52 -7.73
N ASN A 623 16.44 -11.29 -7.26
CA ASN A 623 15.54 -10.14 -7.47
C ASN A 623 16.39 -8.95 -7.97
N MET A 624 15.81 -7.89 -8.55
CA MET A 624 16.54 -6.76 -9.19
C MET A 624 17.55 -6.00 -8.27
N LYS A 625 17.59 -6.32 -6.97
CA LYS A 625 18.49 -5.73 -5.96
C LYS A 625 19.80 -6.51 -5.77
N THR A 626 19.92 -7.71 -6.33
CA THR A 626 20.95 -8.67 -5.92
C THR A 626 22.27 -8.55 -6.66
N ASP A 627 22.24 -8.23 -7.97
CA ASP A 627 23.45 -8.04 -8.77
C ASP A 627 24.24 -6.80 -8.29
N LYS A 628 23.53 -5.73 -7.89
CA LYS A 628 24.14 -4.53 -7.29
C LYS A 628 24.74 -4.83 -5.92
N LEU A 629 24.07 -5.63 -5.11
CA LEU A 629 24.56 -6.06 -3.79
C LEU A 629 25.83 -6.91 -3.91
N GLU A 630 25.83 -7.90 -4.80
CA GLU A 630 27.00 -8.75 -5.03
C GLU A 630 28.18 -7.92 -5.55
N TYR A 631 27.94 -6.93 -6.42
CA TYR A 631 28.95 -5.97 -6.84
C TYR A 631 29.50 -5.17 -5.66
N ILE A 632 28.64 -4.50 -4.88
CA ILE A 632 29.06 -3.69 -3.73
C ILE A 632 29.88 -4.52 -2.75
N VAL A 633 29.41 -5.72 -2.40
CA VAL A 633 30.06 -6.57 -1.40
C VAL A 633 31.39 -7.13 -1.91
N LYS A 634 31.52 -7.38 -3.23
CA LYS A 634 32.78 -7.79 -3.86
C LYS A 634 33.88 -6.73 -3.77
N GLU A 635 33.53 -5.44 -3.78
CA GLU A 635 34.48 -4.32 -3.61
C GLU A 635 35.11 -4.28 -2.20
N PHE A 636 34.55 -5.02 -1.24
CA PHE A 636 35.14 -5.23 0.10
C PHE A 636 35.90 -6.57 0.20
N ASP A 637 36.18 -7.22 -0.92
CA ASP A 637 36.72 -8.59 -1.01
C ASP A 637 35.86 -9.63 -0.26
N ILE A 638 34.55 -9.44 -0.24
CA ILE A 638 33.61 -10.36 0.40
C ILE A 638 32.93 -11.20 -0.69
N ASP A 639 33.38 -12.45 -0.82
CA ASP A 639 32.79 -13.42 -1.74
C ASP A 639 31.56 -14.10 -1.13
N LEU A 640 30.38 -13.64 -1.53
CA LEU A 640 29.10 -14.17 -1.02
C LEU A 640 28.80 -15.60 -1.45
N SER A 641 29.54 -16.20 -2.39
CA SER A 641 29.44 -17.64 -2.67
C SER A 641 29.98 -18.49 -1.51
N LYS A 642 30.93 -17.95 -0.73
CA LYS A 642 31.58 -18.63 0.39
C LYS A 642 30.80 -18.44 1.68
N GLN A 643 30.38 -19.55 2.28
CA GLN A 643 29.67 -19.55 3.56
C GLN A 643 30.44 -18.79 4.66
N LYS A 644 31.77 -18.96 4.74
CA LYS A 644 32.63 -18.25 5.71
C LYS A 644 32.52 -16.72 5.59
N HIS A 645 32.46 -16.20 4.37
CA HIS A 645 32.35 -14.75 4.12
C HIS A 645 30.96 -14.23 4.50
N ARG A 646 29.90 -14.98 4.20
CA ARG A 646 28.53 -14.66 4.64
C ARG A 646 28.42 -14.59 6.17
N HIS A 647 29.02 -15.54 6.88
CA HIS A 647 29.05 -15.55 8.35
C HIS A 647 29.86 -14.37 8.90
N SER A 648 31.00 -14.08 8.29
CA SER A 648 31.86 -12.95 8.69
C SER A 648 31.17 -11.60 8.50
N LEU A 649 30.44 -11.40 7.39
CA LEU A 649 29.66 -10.19 7.17
C LEU A 649 28.50 -10.07 8.18
N ARG A 650 27.79 -11.16 8.45
CA ARG A 650 26.73 -11.19 9.48
C ARG A 650 27.26 -10.90 10.89
N ALA A 651 28.46 -11.37 11.20
CA ALA A 651 29.16 -11.01 12.44
C ALA A 651 29.45 -9.51 12.49
N GLY A 652 29.82 -8.88 11.36
CA GLY A 652 29.98 -7.42 11.26
C GLY A 652 28.71 -6.66 11.66
N PHE A 653 27.53 -7.06 11.15
CA PHE A 653 26.24 -6.50 11.57
C PHE A 653 25.99 -6.70 13.08
N SER A 654 26.27 -7.91 13.58
CA SER A 654 26.06 -8.26 14.98
C SER A 654 26.97 -7.46 15.92
N THR A 655 28.22 -7.20 15.54
CA THR A 655 29.16 -6.38 16.33
C THR A 655 28.75 -4.91 16.38
N LEU A 656 28.17 -4.39 15.29
CA LEU A 656 27.66 -3.00 15.27
C LEU A 656 26.32 -2.85 15.99
N ASN A 657 25.64 -3.96 16.31
CA ASN A 657 24.35 -3.95 16.99
C ASN A 657 24.46 -3.35 18.39
N GLY A 658 23.53 -2.48 18.74
CA GLY A 658 23.53 -1.78 20.02
C GLY A 658 24.42 -0.54 20.05
N THR A 659 25.41 -0.43 19.16
CA THR A 659 26.28 0.76 19.04
C THR A 659 25.86 1.67 17.88
N TYR A 660 25.93 1.18 16.64
CA TYR A 660 25.59 1.96 15.44
C TYR A 660 24.34 1.43 14.73
N LEU A 661 24.06 0.14 14.89
CA LEU A 661 22.91 -0.54 14.32
C LEU A 661 21.96 -1.00 15.43
N LYS A 662 20.70 -1.22 15.07
CA LYS A 662 19.70 -1.88 15.90
C LYS A 662 19.03 -2.97 15.06
N LEU A 663 19.08 -4.21 15.54
CA LEU A 663 18.34 -5.33 14.96
C LEU A 663 16.82 -5.17 15.23
N ARG A 664 16.01 -5.33 14.18
CA ARG A 664 14.54 -5.36 14.19
C ARG A 664 14.07 -6.56 13.37
N GLY A 665 13.59 -7.60 14.04
CA GLY A 665 13.30 -8.88 13.38
C GLY A 665 14.57 -9.46 12.74
N THR A 666 14.63 -9.45 11.41
CA THR A 666 15.79 -9.90 10.61
C THR A 666 16.60 -8.73 10.01
N GLU A 667 16.10 -7.50 10.16
CA GLU A 667 16.64 -6.28 9.57
C GLU A 667 17.50 -5.48 10.55
N TYR A 668 18.71 -5.11 10.15
CA TYR A 668 19.52 -4.15 10.90
C TYR A 668 19.29 -2.74 10.37
N ARG A 669 18.90 -1.82 11.25
CA ARG A 669 18.72 -0.40 10.94
C ARG A 669 19.74 0.48 11.64
N MET A 670 19.99 1.69 11.15
CA MET A 670 20.82 2.60 11.95
C MET A 670 20.10 2.94 13.24
N ILE A 671 20.88 3.09 14.30
CA ILE A 671 20.34 3.33 15.64
C ILE A 671 19.70 4.71 15.76
N HIS A 672 20.05 5.64 14.86
CA HIS A 672 19.70 7.05 14.95
C HIS A 672 20.00 7.85 13.67
N ASP A 673 19.13 8.79 13.26
CA ASP A 673 19.31 9.55 11.99
C ASP A 673 20.64 10.31 11.95
N LYS A 674 21.02 11.02 13.03
CA LYS A 674 22.33 11.70 13.06
C LYS A 674 23.53 10.77 12.83
N ILE A 675 23.45 9.52 13.31
CA ILE A 675 24.48 8.49 13.04
C ILE A 675 24.41 8.07 11.57
N TYR A 676 23.20 7.87 11.03
CA TYR A 676 22.99 7.62 9.61
C TYR A 676 23.62 8.72 8.75
N THR A 677 23.31 10.00 8.98
CA THR A 677 23.84 11.12 8.20
C THR A 677 25.37 11.18 8.26
N MET A 678 25.96 11.04 9.46
CA MET A 678 27.42 11.01 9.60
C MET A 678 28.04 9.82 8.86
N ALA A 679 27.50 8.62 9.06
CA ALA A 679 27.99 7.42 8.40
C ALA A 679 27.84 7.53 6.87
N ALA A 680 26.72 8.04 6.37
CA ALA A 680 26.46 8.24 4.95
C ALA A 680 27.48 9.17 4.30
N VAL A 681 27.79 10.31 4.93
CA VAL A 681 28.81 11.25 4.42
C VAL A 681 30.19 10.61 4.41
N ILE A 682 30.60 9.97 5.51
CA ILE A 682 31.95 9.41 5.64
C ILE A 682 32.13 8.20 4.72
N CYS A 683 31.18 7.26 4.75
CA CYS A 683 31.19 6.09 3.87
C CYS A 683 31.10 6.52 2.40
N GLY A 684 30.23 7.47 2.07
CA GLY A 684 30.10 8.02 0.72
C GLY A 684 31.39 8.64 0.20
N GLN A 685 32.10 9.44 1.00
CA GLN A 685 33.41 9.99 0.63
C GLN A 685 34.44 8.89 0.36
N LYS A 686 34.44 7.82 1.17
CA LYS A 686 35.35 6.70 0.98
C LYS A 686 35.01 5.90 -0.28
N LEU A 687 33.74 5.58 -0.49
CA LEU A 687 33.25 4.87 -1.67
C LEU A 687 33.53 5.67 -2.95
N TYR A 688 33.29 6.98 -2.93
CA TYR A 688 33.61 7.85 -4.06
C TYR A 688 35.07 7.70 -4.48
N ARG A 689 36.02 7.74 -3.52
CA ARG A 689 37.46 7.53 -3.77
C ARG A 689 37.83 6.09 -4.18
N MET A 690 36.96 5.11 -3.93
CA MET A 690 37.18 3.72 -4.37
C MET A 690 36.73 3.52 -5.81
N PHE A 691 35.68 4.23 -6.25
CA PHE A 691 35.08 4.08 -7.57
C PHE A 691 35.54 5.13 -8.61
N TYR A 692 36.07 6.26 -8.16
CA TYR A 692 36.55 7.39 -8.96
C TYR A 692 37.89 7.88 -8.41
#